data_AF-A0A8J4RFK8-F1
#
_entry.id   AF-A0A8J4RFK8-F1
#
_cell.length_a   1.000
_cell.length_b   1.000
_cell.length_c   1.000
_cell.angle_alpha   90.00
_cell.angle_beta   90.00
_cell.angle_gamma   90.00
#
_symmetry.space_group_name_H-M   'P 1'
#
loop_
_entity.id
_entity.type
_entity.pdbx_description
1 polymer ?
#
loop_
_entity_poly.entity_id
_entity_poly.type
_entity_poly.pdbx_seq_one_letter_code
_entity_poly.pdbx_strand_id
1 'polypeptide(L)'
;MAVRHSFEVANGSCDDDGHPRRTGTLWSCVAHIITAVIGSGVLSLAWSTSQLGWIAGPVTLLCFAIVTYVSAFLLSDCYRCPDSITGTRNYSYMDAVRVNLGRKHTWFCGLLQYLSMYGTGIAYVITTATCMRAIQRSNCYHKEGHQAPCAYGVTFYMLLFGLIQIVMSQIPDFHNMEWLSVVAAIMSFTYSFIGFSLGFAKVVENGKIMGSITGVPASSLANKIWLVFQALGDIAFAYPYSIIVIEIQDTLKSPPPENKTMKRASMVAIFVITFFYLCCGCFGYAAFGNDTPGNLLTGFGFYEPYWLIDFANACIVLHLVGGYQIYSQPVFAFVEGWFAKKFPNSGFVHNFYTFKLPLLPGFQLNLLRLCFRTAYVVSTTGIAMLFPYFNSVLGLLGAVTFWPLAIFFPVEICCCTDVLYLLFIGFSLGVAKFIENGKIMGSIIGVPASSLANKLWLVFQALGDIAFAYPYSNIVLETQDTLKSPPPENKTMKRASMIAIFVTTFFYLRCGCFGYAAFGNDTPGNLLTGFGFYEPYWLIDFANACIVLHLVGGYQIFSQPIFAFAEGWFATKSPNSGFVHNFYTFKLPLLPGFQLNLLRLCFRTAYVILTTGIAMLFPYFDSVLGLLGALNFWPLTIYFPVEMYFVQKNIGAWTRKWIVLWTFSFVCYLVTAVGFIGSLEGLIKCQTELRHYCNSK
;
A
#
# COMPACT_ATOMS: atom_id res chain seq x y z
N MET A 1 11.89 -52.64 5.58
CA MET A 1 13.16 -52.46 4.83
C MET A 1 12.87 -51.88 3.45
N ALA A 2 12.64 -50.57 3.36
CA ALA A 2 12.55 -49.82 2.09
C ALA A 2 13.20 -48.43 2.25
N VAL A 3 14.31 -48.41 2.99
CA VAL A 3 15.16 -47.24 3.22
C VAL A 3 16.53 -47.68 2.70
N ARG A 4 16.88 -47.32 1.45
CA ARG A 4 18.23 -47.31 0.81
C ARG A 4 18.25 -47.47 -0.73
N HIS A 5 17.23 -46.99 -1.47
CA HIS A 5 17.34 -46.86 -2.93
C HIS A 5 16.59 -45.63 -3.45
N SER A 6 17.24 -44.46 -3.37
CA SER A 6 16.91 -43.26 -4.18
C SER A 6 17.89 -42.09 -4.00
N PHE A 7 19.01 -42.27 -3.30
CA PHE A 7 20.20 -41.47 -3.59
C PHE A 7 20.81 -42.05 -4.86
N GLU A 8 20.99 -41.21 -5.89
CA GLU A 8 21.42 -41.54 -7.27
C GLU A 8 20.29 -41.77 -8.29
N VAL A 9 19.42 -40.76 -8.48
CA VAL A 9 18.91 -40.40 -9.81
C VAL A 9 19.21 -38.91 -10.09
N ALA A 10 20.32 -38.71 -10.78
CA ALA A 10 20.76 -37.57 -11.60
C ALA A 10 19.89 -36.29 -11.71
N ASN A 11 20.26 -35.26 -10.95
CA ASN A 11 20.82 -33.96 -11.40
C ASN A 11 20.17 -33.11 -12.52
N GLY A 12 18.88 -33.23 -12.83
CA GLY A 12 18.22 -32.29 -13.77
C GLY A 12 16.75 -31.93 -13.52
N SER A 13 16.05 -32.66 -12.66
CA SER A 13 14.58 -32.60 -12.52
C SER A 13 14.05 -31.79 -11.34
N CYS A 14 14.90 -31.41 -10.38
CA CYS A 14 14.50 -30.72 -9.16
C CYS A 14 15.25 -29.39 -8.98
N ASP A 15 14.63 -28.43 -8.28
CA ASP A 15 15.24 -27.17 -7.86
C ASP A 15 16.15 -27.36 -6.62
N ASP A 16 16.82 -26.28 -6.20
CA ASP A 16 17.71 -26.20 -5.01
C ASP A 16 17.03 -26.52 -3.68
N ASP A 17 15.69 -26.59 -3.63
CA ASP A 17 14.88 -26.98 -2.46
C ASP A 17 14.38 -28.44 -2.53
N GLY A 18 14.84 -29.21 -3.52
CA GLY A 18 14.45 -30.61 -3.72
C GLY A 18 13.03 -30.81 -4.30
N HIS A 19 12.30 -29.75 -4.65
CA HIS A 19 10.99 -29.83 -5.30
C HIS A 19 11.12 -29.96 -6.83
N PRO A 20 10.09 -30.45 -7.55
CA PRO A 20 10.07 -30.45 -9.01
C PRO A 20 10.42 -29.08 -9.58
N ARG A 21 11.23 -29.08 -10.64
CA ARG A 21 11.80 -27.86 -11.20
C ARG A 21 10.73 -26.89 -11.70
N ARG A 22 10.75 -25.65 -11.19
CA ARG A 22 9.91 -24.55 -11.67
C ARG A 22 10.30 -24.15 -13.10
N THR A 23 9.31 -23.93 -13.96
CA THR A 23 9.53 -23.60 -15.39
C THR A 23 9.09 -22.20 -15.77
N GLY A 24 8.42 -21.48 -14.87
CA GLY A 24 7.82 -20.17 -15.14
C GLY A 24 8.83 -19.15 -15.64
N THR A 25 8.38 -18.30 -16.56
CA THR A 25 9.19 -17.30 -17.25
C THR A 25 8.65 -15.90 -16.99
N LEU A 26 9.38 -14.87 -17.45
CA LEU A 26 8.89 -13.49 -17.41
C LEU A 26 7.49 -13.36 -18.02
N TRP A 27 7.23 -14.01 -19.16
CA TRP A 27 5.98 -13.87 -19.89
C TRP A 27 4.82 -14.63 -19.26
N SER A 28 5.06 -15.86 -18.76
CA SER A 28 4.02 -16.59 -18.04
C SER A 28 3.68 -15.91 -16.72
N CYS A 29 4.67 -15.33 -16.04
CA CYS A 29 4.46 -14.48 -14.88
C CYS A 29 3.63 -13.23 -15.21
N VAL A 30 3.96 -12.49 -16.27
CA VAL A 30 3.14 -11.35 -16.74
C VAL A 30 1.71 -11.80 -17.05
N ALA A 31 1.51 -12.95 -17.68
CA ALA A 31 0.19 -13.48 -17.97
C ALA A 31 -0.61 -13.80 -16.69
N HIS A 32 0.02 -14.41 -15.68
CA HIS A 32 -0.60 -14.64 -14.37
C HIS A 32 -0.98 -13.32 -13.69
N ILE A 33 -0.08 -12.32 -13.69
CA ILE A 33 -0.36 -11.01 -13.07
C ILE A 33 -1.52 -10.30 -13.77
N ILE A 34 -1.50 -10.25 -15.10
CA ILE A 34 -2.56 -9.61 -15.88
C ILE A 34 -3.89 -10.32 -15.67
N THR A 35 -3.90 -11.66 -15.67
CA THR A 35 -5.12 -12.43 -15.43
C THR A 35 -5.68 -12.21 -14.04
N ALA A 36 -4.82 -12.09 -13.03
CA ALA A 36 -5.26 -11.84 -11.67
C ALA A 36 -5.85 -10.43 -11.50
N VAL A 37 -5.19 -9.43 -12.07
CA VAL A 37 -5.52 -8.03 -11.79
C VAL A 37 -6.59 -7.51 -12.75
N ILE A 38 -6.41 -7.66 -14.07
CA ILE A 38 -7.39 -7.20 -15.07
C ILE A 38 -8.56 -8.18 -15.12
N GLY A 39 -9.54 -7.98 -14.24
CA GLY A 39 -10.76 -8.79 -14.18
C GLY A 39 -12.02 -7.94 -14.05
N SER A 40 -12.94 -8.34 -13.18
CA SER A 40 -14.20 -7.59 -12.94
C SER A 40 -13.99 -6.14 -12.50
N GLY A 41 -12.87 -5.85 -11.82
CA GLY A 41 -12.55 -4.51 -11.33
C GLY A 41 -12.46 -3.44 -12.42
N VAL A 42 -11.92 -3.75 -13.61
CA VAL A 42 -11.78 -2.74 -14.69
C VAL A 42 -13.14 -2.25 -15.21
N LEU A 43 -14.17 -3.09 -15.11
CA LEU A 43 -15.53 -2.78 -15.59
C LEU A 43 -16.24 -1.74 -14.72
N SER A 44 -15.92 -1.68 -13.42
CA SER A 44 -16.51 -0.69 -12.49
C SER A 44 -15.75 0.62 -12.42
N LEU A 45 -14.52 0.70 -12.95
CA LEU A 45 -13.67 1.90 -12.82
C LEU A 45 -14.28 3.15 -13.42
N ALA A 46 -15.07 3.03 -14.49
CA ALA A 46 -15.79 4.16 -15.06
C ALA A 46 -16.78 4.74 -14.06
N TRP A 47 -17.56 3.87 -13.41
CA TRP A 47 -18.49 4.24 -12.35
C TRP A 47 -17.77 4.82 -11.13
N SER A 48 -16.67 4.21 -10.69
CA SER A 48 -15.89 4.74 -9.56
C SER A 48 -15.33 6.13 -9.89
N THR A 49 -14.82 6.31 -11.12
CA THR A 49 -14.35 7.61 -11.62
C THR A 49 -15.50 8.62 -11.69
N SER A 50 -16.71 8.20 -12.06
CA SER A 50 -17.87 9.11 -12.08
C SER A 50 -18.28 9.54 -10.68
N GLN A 51 -18.17 8.67 -9.66
CA GLN A 51 -18.47 9.07 -8.27
C GLN A 51 -17.45 10.07 -7.72
N LEU A 52 -16.17 9.91 -8.08
CA LEU A 52 -15.05 10.73 -7.59
C LEU A 52 -14.83 12.02 -8.40
N GLY A 53 -15.15 12.01 -9.71
CA GLY A 53 -14.93 13.12 -10.63
C GLY A 53 -13.54 13.15 -11.30
N TRP A 54 -13.35 14.13 -12.17
CA TRP A 54 -12.20 14.22 -13.10
C TRP A 54 -10.82 14.36 -12.45
N ILE A 55 -10.75 14.81 -11.20
CA ILE A 55 -9.48 14.95 -10.48
C ILE A 55 -9.26 13.75 -9.56
N ALA A 56 -10.19 13.53 -8.62
CA ALA A 56 -10.02 12.51 -7.59
C ALA A 56 -10.00 11.09 -8.16
N GLY A 57 -10.77 10.81 -9.22
CA GLY A 57 -10.79 9.49 -9.86
C GLY A 57 -9.41 9.07 -10.41
N PRO A 58 -8.86 9.78 -11.40
CA PRO A 58 -7.54 9.45 -11.98
C PRO A 58 -6.39 9.49 -10.96
N VAL A 59 -6.39 10.47 -10.04
CA VAL A 59 -5.38 10.54 -8.97
C VAL A 59 -5.45 9.31 -8.07
N THR A 60 -6.66 8.85 -7.73
CA THR A 60 -6.84 7.63 -6.92
C THR A 60 -6.34 6.41 -7.67
N LEU A 61 -6.69 6.24 -8.96
CA LEU A 61 -6.19 5.13 -9.78
C LEU A 61 -4.65 5.06 -9.80
N LEU A 62 -3.99 6.20 -9.99
CA LEU A 62 -2.53 6.30 -9.96
C LEU A 62 -1.95 6.01 -8.58
N CYS A 63 -2.55 6.52 -7.51
CA CYS A 63 -2.10 6.26 -6.14
C CYS A 63 -2.17 4.75 -5.81
N PHE A 64 -3.27 4.09 -6.14
CA PHE A 64 -3.43 2.65 -5.91
C PHE A 64 -2.46 1.83 -6.76
N ALA A 65 -2.19 2.22 -8.01
CA ALA A 65 -1.16 1.58 -8.84
C ALA A 65 0.24 1.69 -8.21
N ILE A 66 0.62 2.88 -7.72
CA ILE A 66 1.93 3.10 -7.06
C ILE A 66 2.05 2.25 -5.79
N VAL A 67 1.02 2.26 -4.94
CA VAL A 67 0.99 1.44 -3.71
C VAL A 67 1.15 -0.04 -4.07
N THR A 68 0.42 -0.51 -5.07
CA THR A 68 0.47 -1.91 -5.53
C THR A 68 1.86 -2.26 -6.08
N TYR A 69 2.50 -1.35 -6.82
CA TYR A 69 3.86 -1.53 -7.32
C TYR A 69 4.89 -1.64 -6.19
N VAL A 70 4.84 -0.73 -5.22
CA VAL A 70 5.74 -0.74 -4.06
C VAL A 70 5.53 -2.03 -3.26
N SER A 71 4.27 -2.37 -2.98
CA SER A 71 3.88 -3.59 -2.27
C SER A 71 4.46 -4.86 -2.91
N ALA A 72 4.28 -5.02 -4.22
CA ALA A 72 4.80 -6.16 -4.96
C ALA A 72 6.33 -6.20 -4.96
N PHE A 73 6.98 -5.04 -5.05
CA PHE A 73 8.44 -4.95 -5.01
C PHE A 73 8.99 -5.41 -3.65
N LEU A 74 8.35 -5.00 -2.55
CA LEU A 74 8.67 -5.43 -1.19
C LEU A 74 8.45 -6.94 -1.02
N LEU A 75 7.24 -7.43 -1.32
CA LEU A 75 6.90 -8.84 -1.17
C LEU A 75 7.78 -9.76 -2.01
N SER A 76 8.19 -9.32 -3.20
CA SER A 76 9.03 -10.16 -4.04
C SER A 76 10.40 -10.49 -3.44
N ASP A 77 10.90 -9.64 -2.53
CA ASP A 77 12.12 -9.93 -1.77
C ASP A 77 11.87 -10.84 -0.56
N CYS A 78 10.61 -11.01 -0.13
CA CYS A 78 10.22 -11.86 0.99
C CYS A 78 10.00 -13.33 0.62
N TYR A 79 10.03 -13.65 -0.68
CA TYR A 79 9.92 -15.02 -1.14
C TYR A 79 11.03 -15.92 -0.59
N ARG A 80 12.23 -15.39 -0.36
CA ARG A 80 13.31 -16.10 0.34
C ARG A 80 13.68 -15.36 1.63
N CYS A 81 13.97 -16.12 2.69
CA CYS A 81 14.34 -15.60 4.00
C CYS A 81 15.43 -16.49 4.63
N PRO A 82 16.43 -15.96 5.37
CA PRO A 82 16.63 -14.56 5.75
C PRO A 82 17.25 -13.67 4.67
N ASP A 83 17.89 -14.25 3.65
CA ASP A 83 18.42 -13.52 2.50
C ASP A 83 17.46 -13.67 1.30
N SER A 84 17.24 -12.58 0.55
CA SER A 84 16.24 -12.54 -0.53
C SER A 84 16.63 -13.31 -1.80
N ILE A 85 17.87 -13.82 -1.89
CA ILE A 85 18.36 -14.59 -3.03
C ILE A 85 18.75 -16.01 -2.61
N THR A 86 19.44 -16.16 -1.48
CA THR A 86 20.02 -17.42 -1.02
C THR A 86 19.26 -18.06 0.13
N GLY A 87 18.29 -17.36 0.72
CA GLY A 87 17.45 -17.86 1.79
C GLY A 87 16.54 -19.01 1.37
N THR A 88 15.90 -19.63 2.36
CA THR A 88 14.89 -20.67 2.15
C THR A 88 13.62 -20.06 1.55
N ARG A 89 13.00 -20.76 0.61
CA ARG A 89 11.76 -20.31 -0.05
C ARG A 89 10.56 -20.39 0.87
N ASN A 90 9.72 -19.36 0.78
CA ASN A 90 8.36 -19.29 1.30
C ASN A 90 7.40 -19.56 0.14
N TYR A 91 6.75 -20.72 0.13
CA TYR A 91 5.89 -21.15 -0.99
C TYR A 91 4.54 -20.43 -1.03
N SER A 92 4.15 -19.78 0.08
CA SER A 92 2.90 -19.04 0.19
C SER A 92 3.09 -17.71 0.91
N TYR A 93 2.19 -16.78 0.68
CA TYR A 93 2.14 -15.52 1.40
C TYR A 93 2.07 -15.74 2.92
N MET A 94 1.35 -16.76 3.36
CA MET A 94 1.22 -17.14 4.76
C MET A 94 2.53 -17.66 5.36
N ASP A 95 3.33 -18.39 4.60
CA ASP A 95 4.64 -18.83 5.06
C ASP A 95 5.58 -17.64 5.20
N ALA A 96 5.56 -16.69 4.25
CA ALA A 96 6.33 -15.46 4.34
C ALA A 96 5.95 -14.63 5.58
N VAL A 97 4.66 -14.45 5.86
CA VAL A 97 4.18 -13.77 7.08
C VAL A 97 4.59 -14.54 8.33
N ARG A 98 4.48 -15.88 8.34
CA ARG A 98 4.84 -16.71 9.50
C ARG A 98 6.32 -16.61 9.84
N VAL A 99 7.19 -16.71 8.85
CA VAL A 99 8.64 -16.70 9.04
C VAL A 99 9.11 -15.32 9.50
N ASN A 100 8.53 -14.23 8.98
CA ASN A 100 8.98 -12.88 9.30
C ASN A 100 8.27 -12.25 10.52
N LEU A 101 6.96 -12.44 10.69
CA LEU A 101 6.14 -11.75 11.70
C LEU A 101 5.53 -12.68 12.77
N GLY A 102 5.73 -13.99 12.63
CA GLY A 102 5.26 -14.99 13.59
C GLY A 102 3.78 -15.34 13.48
N ARG A 103 3.35 -16.27 14.35
CA ARG A 103 2.09 -17.02 14.20
C ARG A 103 0.80 -16.19 14.38
N LYS A 104 0.83 -15.15 15.23
CA LYS A 104 -0.34 -14.29 15.46
C LYS A 104 -0.68 -13.51 14.19
N HIS A 105 0.33 -12.88 13.59
CA HIS A 105 0.20 -12.18 12.31
C HIS A 105 -0.24 -13.11 11.19
N THR A 106 0.26 -14.35 11.14
CA THR A 106 -0.21 -15.34 10.15
C THR A 106 -1.70 -15.61 10.24
N TRP A 107 -2.26 -15.77 11.44
CA TRP A 107 -3.69 -16.04 11.60
C TRP A 107 -4.55 -14.87 11.14
N PHE A 108 -4.19 -13.65 11.54
CA PHE A 108 -4.92 -12.45 11.14
C PHE A 108 -4.81 -12.19 9.64
N CYS A 109 -3.59 -12.28 9.08
CA CYS A 109 -3.33 -12.13 7.66
C CYS A 109 -4.08 -13.18 6.82
N GLY A 110 -4.02 -14.44 7.24
CA GLY A 110 -4.67 -15.55 6.53
C GLY A 110 -6.18 -15.42 6.51
N LEU A 111 -6.80 -15.01 7.62
CA LEU A 111 -8.24 -14.73 7.64
C LEU A 111 -8.62 -13.71 6.57
N LEU A 112 -7.90 -12.59 6.49
CA LEU A 112 -8.18 -11.53 5.52
C LEU A 112 -7.87 -11.95 4.08
N GLN A 113 -6.76 -12.64 3.85
CA GLN A 113 -6.34 -13.10 2.52
C GLN A 113 -7.32 -14.13 1.96
N TYR A 114 -7.68 -15.15 2.72
CA TYR A 114 -8.61 -16.18 2.25
C TYR A 114 -10.05 -15.67 2.12
N LEU A 115 -10.47 -14.73 2.99
CA LEU A 115 -11.74 -14.03 2.80
C LEU A 115 -11.76 -13.22 1.49
N SER A 116 -10.65 -12.55 1.16
CA SER A 116 -10.49 -11.82 -0.10
C SER A 116 -10.60 -12.75 -1.31
N MET A 117 -9.84 -13.85 -1.31
CA MET A 117 -9.86 -14.86 -2.38
C MET A 117 -11.26 -15.47 -2.59
N TYR A 118 -11.94 -15.82 -1.50
CA TYR A 118 -13.30 -16.35 -1.53
C TYR A 118 -14.30 -15.33 -2.07
N GLY A 119 -14.18 -14.07 -1.61
CA GLY A 119 -14.98 -12.94 -2.07
C GLY A 119 -14.81 -12.65 -3.55
N THR A 120 -13.58 -12.68 -4.06
CA THR A 120 -13.27 -12.53 -5.49
C THR A 120 -13.96 -13.63 -6.31
N GLY A 121 -14.02 -14.86 -5.80
CA GLY A 121 -14.80 -15.94 -6.40
C GLY A 121 -16.30 -15.56 -6.56
N ILE A 122 -16.92 -15.04 -5.51
CA ILE A 122 -18.32 -14.55 -5.54
C ILE A 122 -18.49 -13.44 -6.58
N ALA A 123 -17.58 -12.45 -6.57
CA ALA A 123 -17.61 -11.35 -7.51
C ALA A 123 -17.55 -11.83 -8.97
N TYR A 124 -16.72 -12.83 -9.27
CA TYR A 124 -16.61 -13.40 -10.61
C TYR A 124 -17.87 -14.15 -11.04
N VAL A 125 -18.56 -14.86 -10.13
CA VAL A 125 -19.86 -15.47 -10.44
C VAL A 125 -20.89 -14.40 -10.84
N ILE A 126 -20.98 -13.30 -10.07
CA ILE A 126 -21.90 -12.18 -10.36
C ILE A 126 -21.56 -11.53 -11.71
N THR A 127 -20.27 -11.29 -11.96
CA THR A 127 -19.79 -10.62 -13.18
C THR A 127 -20.09 -11.46 -14.42
N THR A 128 -19.73 -12.74 -14.40
CA THR A 128 -19.98 -13.67 -15.50
C THR A 128 -21.46 -13.77 -15.82
N ALA A 129 -22.31 -13.91 -14.80
CA ALA A 129 -23.75 -13.96 -15.00
C ALA A 129 -24.32 -12.67 -15.60
N THR A 130 -23.79 -11.53 -15.21
CA THR A 130 -24.16 -10.22 -15.76
C THR A 130 -23.77 -10.11 -17.24
N CYS A 131 -22.57 -10.58 -17.62
CA CYS A 131 -22.10 -10.60 -18.99
C CYS A 131 -22.89 -11.57 -19.88
N MET A 132 -23.19 -12.79 -19.42
CA MET A 132 -24.02 -13.74 -20.17
C MET A 132 -25.45 -13.21 -20.39
N ARG A 133 -26.04 -12.58 -19.36
CA ARG A 133 -27.32 -11.89 -19.49
C ARG A 133 -27.25 -10.73 -20.49
N ALA A 134 -26.15 -9.98 -20.51
CA ALA A 134 -25.94 -8.89 -21.46
C ALA A 134 -25.95 -9.41 -22.91
N ILE A 135 -25.24 -10.52 -23.19
CA ILE A 135 -25.25 -11.19 -24.51
C ILE A 135 -26.67 -11.61 -24.90
N GLN A 136 -27.42 -12.24 -24.00
CA GLN A 136 -28.79 -12.67 -24.32
C GLN A 136 -29.71 -11.48 -24.60
N ARG A 137 -29.58 -10.40 -23.82
CA ARG A 137 -30.37 -9.18 -23.99
C ARG A 137 -30.05 -8.49 -25.32
N SER A 138 -28.76 -8.43 -25.67
CA SER A 138 -28.25 -7.95 -26.96
C SER A 138 -28.88 -8.68 -28.14
N ASN A 139 -28.74 -10.01 -28.16
CA ASN A 139 -29.30 -10.85 -29.23
C ASN A 139 -30.83 -10.77 -29.32
N CYS A 140 -31.52 -10.62 -28.19
CA CYS A 140 -32.96 -10.42 -28.15
C CYS A 140 -33.38 -9.09 -28.80
N TYR A 141 -32.74 -7.97 -28.46
CA TYR A 141 -33.06 -6.68 -29.08
C TYR A 141 -32.73 -6.63 -30.58
N HIS A 142 -31.67 -7.33 -31.00
CA HIS A 142 -31.34 -7.46 -32.41
C HIS A 142 -32.41 -8.25 -33.18
N LYS A 143 -32.90 -9.35 -32.60
CA LYS A 143 -33.86 -10.25 -33.25
C LYS A 143 -35.31 -9.75 -33.19
N GLU A 144 -35.75 -9.30 -32.02
CA GLU A 144 -37.15 -8.98 -31.72
C GLU A 144 -37.43 -7.46 -31.78
N GLY A 145 -36.40 -6.64 -32.00
CA GLY A 145 -36.50 -5.19 -32.09
C GLY A 145 -36.34 -4.46 -30.75
N HIS A 146 -36.09 -3.14 -30.81
CA HIS A 146 -35.65 -2.34 -29.66
C HIS A 146 -36.71 -2.16 -28.57
N GLN A 147 -37.99 -2.41 -28.89
CA GLN A 147 -39.12 -2.27 -27.97
C GLN A 147 -39.51 -3.59 -27.27
N ALA A 148 -38.80 -4.69 -27.56
CA ALA A 148 -39.11 -5.99 -26.97
C ALA A 148 -38.82 -6.01 -25.45
N PRO A 149 -39.67 -6.67 -24.63
CA PRO A 149 -39.45 -6.83 -23.19
C PRO A 149 -38.38 -7.91 -22.93
N CYS A 150 -37.14 -7.66 -23.37
CA CYS A 150 -35.99 -8.56 -23.23
C CYS A 150 -35.47 -8.61 -21.76
N ALA A 151 -36.29 -9.15 -20.86
CA ALA A 151 -35.99 -9.29 -19.44
C ALA A 151 -35.55 -10.72 -19.10
N TYR A 152 -34.34 -10.86 -18.58
CA TYR A 152 -33.73 -12.16 -18.25
C TYR A 152 -33.15 -12.14 -16.82
N GLY A 153 -33.37 -13.22 -16.07
CA GLY A 153 -32.79 -13.41 -14.74
C GLY A 153 -31.30 -13.77 -14.79
N VAL A 154 -30.55 -13.49 -13.72
CA VAL A 154 -29.11 -13.81 -13.62
C VAL A 154 -28.83 -15.18 -13.01
N THR A 155 -29.78 -15.75 -12.26
CA THR A 155 -29.60 -16.97 -11.46
C THR A 155 -29.18 -18.18 -12.30
N PHE A 156 -29.82 -18.37 -13.46
CA PHE A 156 -29.46 -19.46 -14.38
C PHE A 156 -28.00 -19.38 -14.81
N TYR A 157 -27.52 -18.18 -15.14
CA TYR A 157 -26.14 -17.96 -15.57
C TYR A 157 -25.12 -18.13 -14.44
N MET A 158 -25.50 -17.80 -13.19
CA MET A 158 -24.67 -18.08 -12.02
C MET A 158 -24.49 -19.59 -11.82
N LEU A 159 -25.57 -20.37 -11.96
CA LEU A 159 -25.52 -21.84 -11.87
C LEU A 159 -24.69 -22.45 -13.01
N LEU A 160 -24.86 -21.94 -14.24
CA LEU A 160 -24.07 -22.38 -15.39
C LEU A 160 -22.57 -22.14 -15.18
N PHE A 161 -22.19 -20.95 -14.72
CA PHE A 161 -20.80 -20.65 -14.42
C PHE A 161 -20.28 -21.50 -13.24
N GLY A 162 -21.09 -21.72 -12.21
CA GLY A 162 -20.78 -22.63 -11.12
C GLY A 162 -20.48 -24.06 -11.62
N LEU A 163 -21.29 -24.59 -12.55
CA LEU A 163 -21.05 -25.89 -13.17
C LEU A 163 -19.72 -25.95 -13.92
N ILE A 164 -19.39 -24.91 -14.70
CA ILE A 164 -18.09 -24.80 -15.38
C ILE A 164 -16.96 -24.78 -14.34
N GLN A 165 -17.10 -24.04 -13.25
CA GLN A 165 -16.09 -23.95 -12.20
C GLN A 165 -15.95 -25.23 -11.38
N ILE A 166 -16.99 -26.05 -11.24
CA ILE A 166 -16.86 -27.40 -10.63
C ILE A 166 -15.87 -28.25 -11.45
N VAL A 167 -15.95 -28.18 -12.79
CA VAL A 167 -15.02 -28.90 -13.67
C VAL A 167 -13.63 -28.26 -13.63
N MET A 168 -13.54 -26.95 -13.82
CA MET A 168 -12.25 -26.24 -13.89
C MET A 168 -11.50 -26.23 -12.56
N SER A 169 -12.21 -26.23 -11.43
CA SER A 169 -11.59 -26.34 -10.10
C SER A 169 -10.85 -27.65 -9.89
N GLN A 170 -11.02 -28.67 -10.74
CA GLN A 170 -10.25 -29.91 -10.64
C GLN A 170 -8.82 -29.81 -11.19
N ILE A 171 -8.42 -28.67 -11.76
CA ILE A 171 -7.03 -28.44 -12.19
C ILE A 171 -6.11 -28.52 -10.95
N PRO A 172 -5.04 -29.34 -10.95
CA PRO A 172 -4.33 -29.69 -9.72
C PRO A 172 -3.72 -28.52 -8.94
N ASP A 173 -3.06 -27.61 -9.65
CA ASP A 173 -2.25 -26.53 -9.08
C ASP A 173 -2.04 -25.36 -10.07
N PHE A 174 -1.34 -24.34 -9.60
CA PHE A 174 -1.01 -23.11 -10.35
C PHE A 174 -0.20 -23.36 -11.63
N HIS A 175 0.66 -24.38 -11.64
CA HIS A 175 1.53 -24.71 -12.76
C HIS A 175 0.72 -25.32 -13.92
N ASN A 176 -0.22 -26.22 -13.59
CA ASN A 176 -1.07 -26.89 -14.58
C ASN A 176 -2.11 -25.97 -15.23
N MET A 177 -2.38 -24.79 -14.67
CA MET A 177 -3.29 -23.79 -15.24
C MET A 177 -2.60 -22.66 -16.01
N GLU A 178 -1.31 -22.77 -16.34
CA GLU A 178 -0.58 -21.75 -17.11
C GLU A 178 -1.28 -21.41 -18.43
N TRP A 179 -1.68 -22.43 -19.20
CA TRP A 179 -2.38 -22.23 -20.48
C TRP A 179 -3.70 -21.46 -20.31
N LEU A 180 -4.44 -21.74 -19.24
CA LEU A 180 -5.71 -21.08 -18.93
C LEU A 180 -5.46 -19.61 -18.56
N SER A 181 -4.35 -19.32 -17.86
CA SER A 181 -3.94 -17.95 -17.55
C SER A 181 -3.52 -17.19 -18.81
N VAL A 182 -2.82 -17.80 -19.76
CA VAL A 182 -2.48 -17.16 -21.04
C VAL A 182 -3.75 -16.79 -21.82
N VAL A 183 -4.70 -17.72 -21.94
CA VAL A 183 -5.99 -17.45 -22.59
C VAL A 183 -6.72 -16.31 -21.90
N ALA A 184 -6.82 -16.35 -20.57
CA ALA A 184 -7.50 -15.33 -19.79
C ALA A 184 -6.82 -13.96 -19.88
N ALA A 185 -5.48 -13.90 -19.93
CA ALA A 185 -4.74 -12.67 -20.18
C ALA A 185 -5.10 -12.07 -21.55
N ILE A 186 -5.08 -12.87 -22.62
CA ILE A 186 -5.46 -12.40 -23.98
C ILE A 186 -6.88 -11.85 -23.97
N MET A 187 -7.84 -12.60 -23.39
CA MET A 187 -9.23 -12.16 -23.28
C MET A 187 -9.36 -10.82 -22.51
N SER A 188 -8.56 -10.63 -21.44
CA SER A 188 -8.56 -9.39 -20.65
C SER A 188 -8.12 -8.16 -21.42
N PHE A 189 -7.07 -8.31 -22.24
CA PHE A 189 -6.64 -7.27 -23.16
C PHE A 189 -7.73 -6.97 -24.18
N THR A 190 -8.34 -8.00 -24.77
CA THR A 190 -9.36 -7.84 -25.81
C THR A 190 -10.55 -7.04 -25.31
N TYR A 191 -11.18 -7.44 -24.20
CA TYR A 191 -12.37 -6.73 -23.73
C TYR A 191 -12.04 -5.33 -23.17
N SER A 192 -10.88 -5.15 -22.56
CA SER A 192 -10.45 -3.82 -22.05
C SER A 192 -10.16 -2.87 -23.21
N PHE A 193 -9.55 -3.37 -24.29
CA PHE A 193 -9.32 -2.62 -25.52
C PHE A 193 -10.64 -2.20 -26.18
N ILE A 194 -11.60 -3.13 -26.29
CA ILE A 194 -12.94 -2.84 -26.81
C ILE A 194 -13.66 -1.82 -25.93
N GLY A 195 -13.64 -2.01 -24.60
CA GLY A 195 -14.31 -1.13 -23.65
C GLY A 195 -13.81 0.30 -23.73
N PHE A 196 -12.48 0.52 -23.73
CA PHE A 196 -11.98 1.87 -23.90
C PHE A 196 -12.26 2.42 -25.30
N SER A 197 -12.15 1.61 -26.35
CA SER A 197 -12.33 2.06 -27.73
C SER A 197 -13.77 2.51 -27.99
N LEU A 198 -14.75 1.78 -27.45
CA LEU A 198 -16.15 2.17 -27.46
C LEU A 198 -16.38 3.45 -26.65
N GLY A 199 -15.74 3.58 -25.47
CA GLY A 199 -15.78 4.81 -24.67
C GLY A 199 -15.26 6.01 -25.45
N PHE A 200 -14.08 5.88 -26.06
CA PHE A 200 -13.48 6.90 -26.91
C PHE A 200 -14.37 7.26 -28.10
N ALA A 201 -14.87 6.27 -28.84
CA ALA A 201 -15.79 6.49 -29.95
C ALA A 201 -17.05 7.24 -29.51
N LYS A 202 -17.60 6.92 -28.33
CA LYS A 202 -18.76 7.61 -27.78
C LYS A 202 -18.47 9.06 -27.41
N VAL A 203 -17.26 9.36 -26.89
CA VAL A 203 -16.82 10.74 -26.65
C VAL A 203 -16.75 11.54 -27.95
N VAL A 204 -16.23 10.94 -29.02
CA VAL A 204 -16.18 11.55 -30.35
C VAL A 204 -17.59 11.78 -30.89
N GLU A 205 -18.48 10.80 -30.79
CA GLU A 205 -19.90 10.90 -31.19
C GLU A 205 -20.64 12.01 -30.43
N ASN A 206 -20.43 12.10 -29.12
CA ASN A 206 -21.03 13.13 -28.27
C ASN A 206 -20.53 14.55 -28.59
N GLY A 207 -19.35 14.68 -29.24
CA GLY A 207 -18.70 15.97 -29.51
C GLY A 207 -18.24 16.73 -28.26
N LYS A 208 -18.30 16.12 -27.08
CA LYS A 208 -17.90 16.72 -25.80
C LYS A 208 -17.50 15.67 -24.78
N ILE A 209 -16.64 16.07 -23.85
CA ILE A 209 -16.28 15.28 -22.66
C ILE A 209 -17.36 15.47 -21.60
N MET A 210 -18.05 14.38 -21.23
CA MET A 210 -19.07 14.39 -20.18
C MET A 210 -18.45 14.39 -18.77
N GLY A 211 -19.32 14.55 -17.76
CA GLY A 211 -18.93 14.50 -16.36
C GLY A 211 -18.45 15.84 -15.80
N SER A 212 -18.48 15.95 -14.47
CA SER A 212 -18.03 17.10 -13.70
C SER A 212 -16.72 16.82 -12.96
N ILE A 213 -16.07 17.89 -12.48
CA ILE A 213 -14.86 17.81 -11.64
C ILE A 213 -15.15 17.11 -10.30
N THR A 214 -16.36 17.28 -9.75
CA THR A 214 -16.78 16.76 -8.44
C THR A 214 -17.50 15.41 -8.52
N GLY A 215 -17.69 14.86 -9.72
CA GLY A 215 -18.41 13.62 -9.96
C GLY A 215 -19.93 13.77 -9.93
N VAL A 216 -20.62 12.63 -9.88
CA VAL A 216 -22.09 12.56 -9.88
C VAL A 216 -22.65 13.31 -8.66
N PRO A 217 -23.63 14.22 -8.84
CA PRO A 217 -24.30 14.88 -7.72
C PRO A 217 -25.17 13.86 -6.96
N ALA A 218 -25.24 13.99 -5.63
CA ALA A 218 -26.11 13.16 -4.79
C ALA A 218 -27.20 14.01 -4.14
N SER A 219 -28.31 13.37 -3.76
CA SER A 219 -29.45 14.03 -3.10
C SER A 219 -29.13 14.60 -1.71
N SER A 220 -28.05 14.12 -1.08
CA SER A 220 -27.55 14.62 0.21
C SER A 220 -26.04 14.44 0.30
N LEU A 221 -25.41 15.20 1.21
CA LEU A 221 -23.98 15.07 1.49
C LEU A 221 -23.63 13.65 1.98
N ALA A 222 -24.45 13.08 2.87
CA ALA A 222 -24.26 11.72 3.36
C ALA A 222 -24.27 10.69 2.21
N ASN A 223 -25.23 10.79 1.29
CA ASN A 223 -25.28 9.92 0.12
C ASN A 223 -24.06 10.09 -0.79
N LYS A 224 -23.56 11.32 -0.95
CA LYS A 224 -22.32 11.58 -1.70
C LYS A 224 -21.12 10.89 -1.05
N ILE A 225 -21.00 10.97 0.27
CA ILE A 225 -19.91 10.31 1.03
C ILE A 225 -19.97 8.79 0.86
N TRP A 226 -21.15 8.17 0.98
CA TRP A 226 -21.30 6.73 0.78
C TRP A 226 -20.85 6.28 -0.62
N LEU A 227 -21.25 7.02 -1.66
CA LEU A 227 -20.85 6.74 -3.05
C LEU A 227 -19.34 6.89 -3.25
N VAL A 228 -18.72 7.91 -2.63
CA VAL A 228 -17.27 8.10 -2.66
C VAL A 228 -16.55 6.93 -1.99
N PHE A 229 -16.98 6.50 -0.80
CA PHE A 229 -16.38 5.35 -0.11
C PHE A 229 -16.53 4.05 -0.88
N GLN A 230 -17.71 3.83 -1.48
CA GLN A 230 -17.92 2.67 -2.34
C GLN A 230 -17.00 2.70 -3.56
N ALA A 231 -16.84 3.86 -4.21
CA ALA A 231 -15.94 4.03 -5.35
C ALA A 231 -14.46 3.81 -4.99
N LEU A 232 -14.01 4.26 -3.81
CA LEU A 232 -12.67 3.97 -3.30
C LEU A 232 -12.48 2.47 -3.06
N GLY A 233 -13.48 1.80 -2.49
CA GLY A 233 -13.48 0.35 -2.32
C GLY A 233 -13.43 -0.40 -3.66
N ASP A 234 -14.19 0.05 -4.65
CA ASP A 234 -14.20 -0.56 -6.00
C ASP A 234 -12.83 -0.44 -6.68
N ILE A 235 -12.20 0.74 -6.59
CA ILE A 235 -10.83 0.94 -7.09
C ILE A 235 -9.86 0.05 -6.32
N ALA A 236 -10.00 -0.05 -4.99
CA ALA A 236 -9.16 -0.91 -4.16
C ALA A 236 -9.27 -2.38 -4.58
N PHE A 237 -10.48 -2.86 -4.85
CA PHE A 237 -10.72 -4.20 -5.37
C PHE A 237 -10.09 -4.44 -6.74
N ALA A 238 -9.97 -3.41 -7.59
CA ALA A 238 -9.35 -3.55 -8.91
C ALA A 238 -7.82 -3.77 -8.86
N TYR A 239 -7.18 -3.61 -7.70
CA TYR A 239 -5.74 -3.85 -7.51
C TYR A 239 -5.41 -4.97 -6.47
N PRO A 240 -5.99 -6.19 -6.55
CA PRO A 240 -5.79 -7.23 -5.54
C PRO A 240 -4.55 -8.08 -5.83
N TYR A 241 -3.44 -7.44 -6.22
CA TYR A 241 -2.23 -8.13 -6.66
C TYR A 241 -1.43 -8.72 -5.50
N SER A 242 -1.26 -7.96 -4.42
CA SER A 242 -0.34 -8.29 -3.31
C SER A 242 -0.62 -9.64 -2.66
N ILE A 243 -1.88 -10.08 -2.68
CA ILE A 243 -2.35 -11.31 -2.03
C ILE A 243 -1.97 -12.61 -2.75
N ILE A 244 -1.39 -12.55 -3.95
CA ILE A 244 -0.98 -13.74 -4.72
C ILE A 244 0.44 -13.61 -5.29
N VAL A 245 1.16 -12.53 -4.93
CA VAL A 245 2.52 -12.26 -5.44
C VAL A 245 3.44 -13.44 -5.16
N ILE A 246 3.43 -13.97 -3.94
CA ILE A 246 4.34 -15.05 -3.54
C ILE A 246 4.00 -16.35 -4.27
N GLU A 247 2.72 -16.67 -4.42
CA GLU A 247 2.24 -17.86 -5.11
C GLU A 247 2.56 -17.82 -6.62
N ILE A 248 2.48 -16.64 -7.25
CA ILE A 248 2.93 -16.45 -8.64
C ILE A 248 4.45 -16.55 -8.74
N GLN A 249 5.18 -15.97 -7.80
CA GLN A 249 6.64 -16.01 -7.78
C GLN A 249 7.17 -17.43 -7.58
N ASP A 250 6.45 -18.27 -6.85
CA ASP A 250 6.78 -19.68 -6.64
C ASP A 250 6.70 -20.52 -7.93
N THR A 251 6.15 -20.00 -9.03
CA THR A 251 6.17 -20.71 -10.33
C THR A 251 7.43 -20.43 -11.16
N LEU A 252 8.21 -19.39 -10.80
CA LEU A 252 9.33 -18.88 -11.59
C LEU A 252 10.56 -19.79 -11.53
N LYS A 253 11.16 -20.01 -12.69
CA LYS A 253 12.47 -20.69 -12.77
C LYS A 253 13.60 -19.79 -12.28
N SER A 254 14.66 -20.41 -11.77
CA SER A 254 15.93 -19.75 -11.42
C SER A 254 17.10 -20.55 -12.02
N PRO A 255 18.14 -19.91 -12.59
CA PRO A 255 18.41 -18.46 -12.72
C PRO A 255 17.66 -17.74 -13.87
N PRO A 256 17.54 -16.39 -13.85
CA PRO A 256 17.99 -15.48 -12.78
C PRO A 256 17.11 -15.60 -11.52
N PRO A 257 17.54 -15.05 -10.36
CA PRO A 257 16.75 -15.08 -9.12
C PRO A 257 15.30 -14.66 -9.33
N GLU A 258 14.40 -15.38 -8.67
CA GLU A 258 12.95 -15.29 -8.85
C GLU A 258 12.46 -13.87 -8.59
N ASN A 259 13.00 -13.20 -7.55
CA ASN A 259 12.66 -11.82 -7.21
C ASN A 259 12.99 -10.82 -8.33
N LYS A 260 14.07 -11.03 -9.08
CA LYS A 260 14.44 -10.15 -10.22
C LYS A 260 13.46 -10.30 -11.37
N THR A 261 13.10 -11.54 -11.70
CA THR A 261 12.09 -11.81 -12.74
C THR A 261 10.74 -11.28 -12.31
N MET A 262 10.34 -11.50 -11.05
CA MET A 262 9.06 -11.04 -10.49
C MET A 262 8.93 -9.52 -10.49
N LYS A 263 9.98 -8.79 -10.09
CA LYS A 263 9.99 -7.31 -10.13
C LYS A 263 9.86 -6.77 -11.54
N ARG A 264 10.55 -7.39 -12.50
CA ARG A 264 10.45 -7.00 -13.92
C ARG A 264 9.06 -7.30 -14.48
N ALA A 265 8.50 -8.47 -14.17
CA ALA A 265 7.13 -8.83 -14.56
C ALA A 265 6.11 -7.86 -13.97
N SER A 266 6.22 -7.57 -12.67
CA SER A 266 5.36 -6.63 -11.94
C SER A 266 5.39 -5.22 -12.57
N MET A 267 6.58 -4.73 -12.92
CA MET A 267 6.72 -3.41 -13.55
C MET A 267 6.00 -3.36 -14.91
N VAL A 268 6.21 -4.37 -15.77
CA VAL A 268 5.54 -4.44 -17.08
C VAL A 268 4.02 -4.57 -16.92
N ALA A 269 3.57 -5.49 -16.08
CA ALA A 269 2.15 -5.75 -15.89
C ALA A 269 1.42 -4.55 -15.28
N ILE A 270 1.95 -3.93 -14.21
CA ILE A 270 1.30 -2.79 -13.55
C ILE A 270 1.25 -1.58 -14.49
N PHE A 271 2.27 -1.35 -15.31
CA PHE A 271 2.23 -0.30 -16.34
C PHE A 271 1.07 -0.52 -17.32
N VAL A 272 0.94 -1.73 -17.86
CA VAL A 272 -0.13 -2.12 -18.78
C VAL A 272 -1.51 -2.01 -18.12
N ILE A 273 -1.66 -2.53 -16.90
CA ILE A 273 -2.90 -2.46 -16.12
C ILE A 273 -3.32 -1.01 -15.91
N THR A 274 -2.39 -0.16 -15.45
CA THR A 274 -2.65 1.26 -15.17
C THR A 274 -3.11 1.98 -16.43
N PHE A 275 -2.50 1.69 -17.58
CA PHE A 275 -2.93 2.22 -18.86
C PHE A 275 -4.40 1.86 -19.16
N PHE A 276 -4.75 0.57 -19.14
CA PHE A 276 -6.14 0.14 -19.42
C PHE A 276 -7.13 0.66 -18.39
N TYR A 277 -6.74 0.76 -17.12
CA TYR A 277 -7.61 1.22 -16.04
C TYR A 277 -7.91 2.71 -16.17
N LEU A 278 -6.90 3.53 -16.47
CA LEU A 278 -7.12 4.95 -16.78
C LEU A 278 -7.95 5.10 -18.06
N CYS A 279 -7.67 4.33 -19.11
CA CYS A 279 -8.43 4.41 -20.35
C CYS A 279 -9.92 4.02 -20.13
N CYS A 280 -10.20 2.87 -19.54
CA CYS A 280 -11.58 2.41 -19.30
C CYS A 280 -12.31 3.32 -18.31
N GLY A 281 -11.64 3.74 -17.23
CA GLY A 281 -12.21 4.63 -16.22
C GLY A 281 -12.53 6.02 -16.76
N CYS A 282 -11.54 6.68 -17.37
CA CYS A 282 -11.67 8.04 -17.88
C CYS A 282 -12.55 8.11 -19.13
N PHE A 283 -12.34 7.27 -20.14
CA PHE A 283 -13.18 7.33 -21.35
C PHE A 283 -14.59 6.84 -21.10
N GLY A 284 -14.80 5.90 -20.17
CA GLY A 284 -16.14 5.54 -19.71
C GLY A 284 -16.86 6.74 -19.07
N TYR A 285 -16.20 7.46 -18.16
CA TYR A 285 -16.79 8.65 -17.55
C TYR A 285 -16.99 9.80 -18.56
N ALA A 286 -16.05 10.01 -19.47
CA ALA A 286 -16.20 11.00 -20.55
C ALA A 286 -17.36 10.68 -21.51
N ALA A 287 -17.68 9.39 -21.69
CA ALA A 287 -18.76 8.96 -22.57
C ALA A 287 -20.14 9.16 -21.92
N PHE A 288 -20.27 8.85 -20.62
CA PHE A 288 -21.58 8.73 -19.96
C PHE A 288 -21.86 9.76 -18.85
N GLY A 289 -20.83 10.44 -18.33
CA GLY A 289 -20.99 11.46 -17.29
C GLY A 289 -21.73 10.93 -16.05
N ASN A 290 -22.85 11.56 -15.70
CA ASN A 290 -23.65 11.16 -14.53
C ASN A 290 -24.35 9.81 -14.71
N ASP A 291 -24.55 9.37 -15.96
CA ASP A 291 -25.24 8.12 -16.30
C ASP A 291 -24.27 6.94 -16.47
N THR A 292 -23.03 7.08 -15.97
CA THR A 292 -22.01 6.04 -16.10
C THR A 292 -22.46 4.75 -15.42
N PRO A 293 -22.53 3.61 -16.15
CA PRO A 293 -23.02 2.36 -15.60
C PRO A 293 -22.00 1.69 -14.68
N GLY A 294 -22.47 0.88 -13.73
CA GLY A 294 -21.60 0.08 -12.86
C GLY A 294 -20.73 -0.95 -13.60
N ASN A 295 -21.14 -1.39 -14.79
CA ASN A 295 -20.31 -2.16 -15.72
C ASN A 295 -20.21 -1.36 -17.04
N LEU A 296 -19.01 -0.91 -17.38
CA LEU A 296 -18.72 -0.09 -18.56
C LEU A 296 -19.41 -0.59 -19.83
N LEU A 297 -19.39 -1.90 -20.11
CA LEU A 297 -19.93 -2.44 -21.35
C LEU A 297 -21.46 -2.38 -21.44
N THR A 298 -22.15 -2.23 -20.31
CA THR A 298 -23.62 -2.12 -20.29
C THR A 298 -24.13 -0.73 -20.70
N GLY A 299 -23.25 0.28 -20.75
CA GLY A 299 -23.62 1.66 -21.09
C GLY A 299 -23.76 1.92 -22.58
N PHE A 300 -23.10 1.14 -23.43
CA PHE A 300 -23.10 1.35 -24.89
C PHE A 300 -24.42 0.95 -25.56
N GLY A 301 -25.41 0.51 -24.79
CA GLY A 301 -26.67 -0.02 -25.34
C GLY A 301 -26.48 -1.42 -25.92
N PHE A 302 -27.57 -2.00 -26.41
CA PHE A 302 -27.63 -3.37 -26.94
C PHE A 302 -27.90 -3.38 -28.45
N TYR A 303 -27.48 -2.31 -29.13
CA TYR A 303 -28.04 -1.95 -30.44
C TYR A 303 -26.99 -2.05 -31.55
N GLU A 304 -26.00 -1.16 -31.62
CA GLU A 304 -24.92 -1.25 -32.62
C GLU A 304 -23.59 -0.67 -32.08
N PRO A 305 -22.43 -1.32 -32.32
CA PRO A 305 -22.27 -2.67 -32.88
C PRO A 305 -22.52 -3.75 -31.81
N TYR A 306 -23.70 -4.39 -31.85
CA TYR A 306 -24.12 -5.37 -30.82
C TYR A 306 -23.17 -6.58 -30.76
N TRP A 307 -22.66 -7.03 -31.92
CA TRP A 307 -21.73 -8.16 -32.00
C TRP A 307 -20.40 -7.88 -31.27
N LEU A 308 -19.94 -6.63 -31.26
CA LEU A 308 -18.68 -6.26 -30.63
C LEU A 308 -18.84 -6.21 -29.11
N ILE A 309 -19.99 -5.77 -28.63
CA ILE A 309 -20.37 -5.80 -27.21
C ILE A 309 -20.55 -7.25 -26.74
N ASP A 310 -21.17 -8.09 -27.55
CA ASP A 310 -21.34 -9.53 -27.27
C ASP A 310 -19.99 -10.23 -27.21
N PHE A 311 -19.11 -9.95 -28.16
CA PHE A 311 -17.75 -10.48 -28.19
C PHE A 311 -16.96 -10.05 -26.96
N ALA A 312 -17.02 -8.77 -26.56
CA ALA A 312 -16.36 -8.29 -25.35
C ALA A 312 -16.91 -8.96 -24.08
N ASN A 313 -18.22 -9.14 -23.97
CA ASN A 313 -18.83 -9.87 -22.85
C ASN A 313 -18.41 -11.35 -22.86
N ALA A 314 -18.33 -12.01 -24.01
CA ALA A 314 -17.84 -13.38 -24.12
C ALA A 314 -16.37 -13.51 -23.70
N CYS A 315 -15.52 -12.54 -24.08
CA CYS A 315 -14.14 -12.45 -23.60
C CYS A 315 -14.08 -12.32 -22.07
N ILE A 316 -14.94 -11.50 -21.46
CA ILE A 316 -15.00 -11.39 -19.98
C ILE A 316 -15.35 -12.75 -19.37
N VAL A 317 -16.39 -13.42 -19.87
CA VAL A 317 -16.80 -14.75 -19.38
C VAL A 317 -15.62 -15.73 -19.41
N LEU A 318 -14.91 -15.81 -20.54
CA LEU A 318 -13.76 -16.71 -20.69
C LEU A 318 -12.59 -16.31 -19.78
N HIS A 319 -12.30 -15.02 -19.66
CA HIS A 319 -11.28 -14.50 -18.76
C HIS A 319 -11.56 -14.90 -17.29
N LEU A 320 -12.79 -14.71 -16.83
CA LEU A 320 -13.18 -15.00 -15.45
C LEU A 320 -13.16 -16.49 -15.11
N VAL A 321 -13.17 -17.38 -16.12
CA VAL A 321 -12.87 -18.80 -15.89
C VAL A 321 -11.47 -18.97 -15.32
N GLY A 322 -10.47 -18.36 -15.94
CA GLY A 322 -9.07 -18.40 -15.49
C GLY A 322 -8.83 -17.60 -14.21
N GLY A 323 -9.40 -16.40 -14.11
CA GLY A 323 -9.30 -15.56 -12.91
C GLY A 323 -9.80 -16.29 -11.65
N TYR A 324 -10.95 -16.98 -11.73
CA TYR A 324 -11.50 -17.75 -10.60
C TYR A 324 -10.52 -18.81 -10.11
N GLN A 325 -9.81 -19.48 -11.03
CA GLN A 325 -8.81 -20.49 -10.69
C GLN A 325 -7.60 -19.87 -9.99
N ILE A 326 -7.08 -18.73 -10.47
CA ILE A 326 -5.97 -18.01 -9.84
C ILE A 326 -6.23 -17.74 -8.35
N TYR A 327 -7.44 -17.27 -8.01
CA TYR A 327 -7.76 -16.97 -6.62
C TYR A 327 -8.17 -18.18 -5.78
N SER A 328 -8.65 -19.26 -6.39
CA SER A 328 -9.13 -20.43 -5.65
C SER A 328 -8.04 -21.46 -5.34
N GLN A 329 -7.02 -21.59 -6.20
CA GLN A 329 -5.93 -22.56 -6.01
C GLN A 329 -5.16 -22.39 -4.69
N PRO A 330 -4.85 -21.18 -4.17
CA PRO A 330 -4.18 -21.03 -2.88
C PRO A 330 -5.06 -21.48 -1.71
N VAL A 331 -6.39 -21.27 -1.80
CA VAL A 331 -7.36 -21.77 -0.82
C VAL A 331 -7.39 -23.31 -0.84
N PHE A 332 -7.39 -23.90 -2.04
CA PHE A 332 -7.37 -25.35 -2.22
C PHE A 332 -6.09 -25.97 -1.64
N ALA A 333 -4.93 -25.41 -1.98
CA ALA A 333 -3.65 -25.87 -1.48
C ALA A 333 -3.58 -25.80 0.06
N PHE A 334 -4.09 -24.72 0.66
CA PHE A 334 -4.15 -24.57 2.12
C PHE A 334 -5.00 -25.65 2.79
N VAL A 335 -6.24 -25.83 2.33
CA VAL A 335 -7.18 -26.79 2.95
C VAL A 335 -6.73 -28.23 2.73
N GLU A 336 -6.35 -28.59 1.50
CA GLU A 336 -5.86 -29.92 1.18
C GLU A 336 -4.59 -30.28 1.96
N GLY A 337 -3.64 -29.34 2.04
CA GLY A 337 -2.42 -29.53 2.81
C GLY A 337 -2.68 -29.70 4.31
N TRP A 338 -3.69 -29.00 4.86
CA TRP A 338 -4.11 -29.17 6.24
C TRP A 338 -4.72 -30.55 6.50
N PHE A 339 -5.63 -31.02 5.64
CA PHE A 339 -6.22 -32.34 5.75
C PHE A 339 -5.20 -33.46 5.56
N ALA A 340 -4.28 -33.34 4.61
CA ALA A 340 -3.19 -34.29 4.40
C ALA A 340 -2.28 -34.43 5.63
N LYS A 341 -1.95 -33.32 6.30
CA LYS A 341 -1.16 -33.34 7.54
C LYS A 341 -1.93 -33.92 8.72
N LYS A 342 -3.23 -33.61 8.82
CA LYS A 342 -4.06 -34.03 9.96
C LYS A 342 -4.51 -35.50 9.86
N PHE A 343 -4.70 -36.02 8.66
CA PHE A 343 -5.22 -37.37 8.40
C PHE A 343 -4.33 -38.18 7.44
N PRO A 344 -3.07 -38.47 7.83
CA PRO A 344 -2.07 -39.07 6.94
C PRO A 344 -2.42 -40.50 6.46
N ASN A 345 -3.30 -41.20 7.18
CA ASN A 345 -3.69 -42.58 6.87
C ASN A 345 -5.07 -42.69 6.17
N SER A 346 -5.70 -41.57 5.84
CA SER A 346 -7.04 -41.57 5.26
C SER A 346 -7.00 -41.83 3.76
N GLY A 347 -7.63 -42.92 3.31
CA GLY A 347 -7.81 -43.20 1.88
C GLY A 347 -8.63 -42.11 1.16
N PHE A 348 -9.49 -41.37 1.87
CA PHE A 348 -10.21 -40.22 1.33
C PHE A 348 -9.28 -39.08 0.87
N VAL A 349 -8.13 -38.94 1.52
CA VAL A 349 -7.14 -37.88 1.27
C VAL A 349 -6.03 -38.33 0.34
N HIS A 350 -5.59 -39.59 0.47
CA HIS A 350 -4.39 -40.08 -0.23
C HIS A 350 -4.64 -41.03 -1.41
N ASN A 351 -5.87 -41.52 -1.63
CA ASN A 351 -6.17 -42.35 -2.80
C ASN A 351 -6.43 -41.47 -4.03
N PHE A 352 -5.46 -41.44 -4.94
CA PHE A 352 -5.56 -40.73 -6.21
C PHE A 352 -6.06 -41.64 -7.34
N TYR A 353 -7.02 -41.14 -8.10
CA TYR A 353 -7.59 -41.74 -9.30
C TYR A 353 -7.21 -40.87 -10.50
N THR A 354 -6.62 -41.48 -11.52
CA THR A 354 -6.24 -40.77 -12.74
C THR A 354 -7.40 -40.78 -13.72
N PHE A 355 -7.92 -39.59 -14.03
CA PHE A 355 -8.94 -39.41 -15.07
C PHE A 355 -8.31 -38.81 -16.32
N LYS A 356 -8.63 -39.39 -17.48
CA LYS A 356 -8.27 -38.85 -18.80
C LYS A 356 -9.55 -38.45 -19.52
N LEU A 357 -9.76 -37.15 -19.68
CA LEU A 357 -10.80 -36.62 -20.54
C LEU A 357 -10.26 -36.48 -21.97
N PRO A 358 -11.10 -36.61 -23.02
CA PRO A 358 -10.70 -36.28 -24.38
C PRO A 358 -10.21 -34.81 -24.43
N LEU A 359 -9.06 -34.55 -25.07
CA LEU A 359 -8.47 -33.22 -25.30
C LEU A 359 -7.84 -32.50 -24.09
N LEU A 360 -7.83 -33.10 -22.88
CA LEU A 360 -7.17 -32.52 -21.70
C LEU A 360 -6.05 -33.43 -21.16
N PRO A 361 -4.96 -32.86 -20.59
CA PRO A 361 -3.96 -33.67 -19.90
C PRO A 361 -4.61 -34.43 -18.73
N GLY A 362 -4.17 -35.67 -18.50
CA GLY A 362 -4.71 -36.50 -17.43
C GLY A 362 -4.44 -35.88 -16.06
N PHE A 363 -5.44 -35.85 -15.19
CA PHE A 363 -5.34 -35.25 -13.86
C PHE A 363 -5.66 -36.26 -12.76
N GLN A 364 -4.99 -36.10 -11.62
CA GLN A 364 -5.15 -36.97 -10.45
C GLN A 364 -6.16 -36.36 -9.47
N LEU A 365 -7.27 -37.08 -9.26
CA LEU A 365 -8.33 -36.73 -8.32
C LEU A 365 -8.28 -37.61 -7.08
N ASN A 366 -8.47 -37.04 -5.91
CA ASN A 366 -8.86 -37.79 -4.72
C ASN A 366 -10.26 -37.31 -4.27
N LEU A 367 -10.91 -38.09 -3.40
CA LEU A 367 -12.28 -37.77 -2.97
C LEU A 367 -12.35 -36.45 -2.18
N LEU A 368 -11.34 -36.15 -1.35
CA LEU A 368 -11.25 -34.86 -0.66
C LEU A 368 -11.27 -33.68 -1.64
N ARG A 369 -10.42 -33.70 -2.66
CA ARG A 369 -10.31 -32.66 -3.71
C ARG A 369 -11.66 -32.46 -4.39
N LEU A 370 -12.27 -33.53 -4.86
CA LEU A 370 -13.55 -33.47 -5.55
C LEU A 370 -14.63 -32.87 -4.64
N CYS A 371 -14.81 -33.40 -3.43
CA CYS A 371 -15.85 -32.95 -2.51
C CYS A 371 -15.64 -31.51 -2.04
N PHE A 372 -14.42 -31.18 -1.58
CA PHE A 372 -14.12 -29.85 -1.04
C PHE A 372 -14.20 -28.76 -2.11
N ARG A 373 -13.56 -28.96 -3.27
CA ARG A 373 -13.56 -27.97 -4.35
C ARG A 373 -14.97 -27.78 -4.92
N THR A 374 -15.75 -28.84 -5.05
CA THR A 374 -17.18 -28.74 -5.43
C THR A 374 -17.97 -27.96 -4.39
N ALA A 375 -17.81 -28.26 -3.10
CA ALA A 375 -18.50 -27.53 -2.03
C ALA A 375 -18.13 -26.04 -2.00
N TYR A 376 -16.86 -25.71 -2.22
CA TYR A 376 -16.37 -24.33 -2.34
C TYR A 376 -17.03 -23.60 -3.51
N VAL A 377 -17.09 -24.23 -4.69
CA VAL A 377 -17.74 -23.61 -5.85
C VAL A 377 -19.23 -23.41 -5.58
N VAL A 378 -19.93 -24.43 -5.09
CA VAL A 378 -21.36 -24.35 -4.73
C VAL A 378 -21.61 -23.24 -3.71
N SER A 379 -20.75 -23.07 -2.71
CA SER A 379 -20.92 -22.03 -1.69
C SER A 379 -20.70 -20.62 -2.25
N THR A 380 -19.68 -20.40 -3.08
CA THR A 380 -19.48 -19.09 -3.75
C THR A 380 -20.65 -18.76 -4.69
N THR A 381 -21.16 -19.73 -5.45
CA THR A 381 -22.33 -19.55 -6.32
C THR A 381 -23.60 -19.26 -5.51
N GLY A 382 -23.82 -19.99 -4.41
CA GLY A 382 -24.97 -19.78 -3.53
C GLY A 382 -24.98 -18.37 -2.92
N ILE A 383 -23.84 -17.88 -2.43
CA ILE A 383 -23.74 -16.52 -1.89
C ILE A 383 -23.94 -15.46 -2.98
N ALA A 384 -23.38 -15.67 -4.18
CA ALA A 384 -23.60 -14.77 -5.32
C ALA A 384 -25.09 -14.66 -5.70
N MET A 385 -25.85 -15.75 -5.57
CA MET A 385 -27.30 -15.76 -5.80
C MET A 385 -28.08 -14.99 -4.71
N LEU A 386 -27.60 -15.01 -3.46
CA LEU A 386 -28.23 -14.28 -2.36
C LEU A 386 -27.98 -12.76 -2.42
N PHE A 387 -26.80 -12.34 -2.89
CA PHE A 387 -26.38 -10.93 -2.90
C PHE A 387 -25.80 -10.49 -4.26
N PRO A 388 -26.63 -10.37 -5.32
CA PRO A 388 -26.15 -10.07 -6.69
C PRO A 388 -25.85 -8.57 -6.92
N TYR A 389 -25.29 -7.88 -5.92
CA TYR A 389 -25.00 -6.44 -5.96
C TYR A 389 -23.55 -6.17 -6.37
N PHE A 390 -23.30 -6.01 -7.67
CA PHE A 390 -21.96 -5.93 -8.26
C PHE A 390 -21.01 -4.94 -7.53
N ASN A 391 -21.25 -3.63 -7.62
CA ASN A 391 -20.35 -2.62 -7.01
C ASN A 391 -20.33 -2.69 -5.48
N SER A 392 -21.42 -3.06 -4.81
CA SER A 392 -21.41 -3.11 -3.34
C SER A 392 -20.53 -4.25 -2.83
N VAL A 393 -20.53 -5.39 -3.51
CA VAL A 393 -19.65 -6.53 -3.21
C VAL A 393 -18.20 -6.16 -3.49
N LEU A 394 -17.89 -5.55 -4.63
CA LEU A 394 -16.52 -5.11 -4.94
C LEU A 394 -16.01 -4.09 -3.92
N GLY A 395 -16.80 -3.05 -3.65
CA GLY A 395 -16.46 -1.99 -2.71
C GLY A 395 -16.14 -2.51 -1.30
N LEU A 396 -16.97 -3.41 -0.79
CA LEU A 396 -16.76 -4.04 0.52
C LEU A 396 -15.47 -4.87 0.55
N LEU A 397 -15.24 -5.72 -0.45
CA LEU A 397 -14.06 -6.58 -0.51
C LEU A 397 -12.78 -5.74 -0.61
N GLY A 398 -12.76 -4.73 -1.47
CA GLY A 398 -11.61 -3.83 -1.61
C GLY A 398 -11.32 -3.06 -0.33
N ALA A 399 -12.34 -2.50 0.32
CA ALA A 399 -12.18 -1.74 1.56
C ALA A 399 -11.60 -2.57 2.72
N VAL A 400 -12.10 -3.80 2.89
CA VAL A 400 -11.65 -4.68 4.00
C VAL A 400 -10.23 -5.20 3.77
N THR A 401 -9.83 -5.41 2.52
CA THR A 401 -8.64 -6.24 2.22
C THR A 401 -7.45 -5.45 1.70
N PHE A 402 -7.65 -4.32 1.01
CA PHE A 402 -6.56 -3.61 0.36
C PHE A 402 -5.56 -3.02 1.35
N TRP A 403 -6.00 -2.26 2.36
CA TRP A 403 -5.08 -1.67 3.33
C TRP A 403 -4.25 -2.73 4.08
N PRO A 404 -4.84 -3.75 4.72
CA PRO A 404 -4.04 -4.70 5.48
C PRO A 404 -3.09 -5.51 4.58
N LEU A 405 -3.57 -5.97 3.41
CA LEU A 405 -2.82 -6.93 2.59
C LEU A 405 -1.93 -6.29 1.52
N ALA A 406 -2.24 -5.08 1.05
CA ALA A 406 -1.43 -4.35 0.08
C ALA A 406 -0.47 -3.35 0.75
N ILE A 407 -0.78 -2.86 1.96
CA ILE A 407 0.03 -1.85 2.65
C ILE A 407 0.65 -2.42 3.93
N PHE A 408 -0.17 -2.78 4.92
CA PHE A 408 0.31 -3.11 6.28
C PHE A 408 1.32 -4.27 6.27
N PHE A 409 0.93 -5.45 5.79
CA PHE A 409 1.80 -6.63 5.85
C PHE A 409 3.07 -6.51 4.98
N PRO A 410 2.99 -6.06 3.71
CA PRO A 410 4.19 -5.84 2.89
C PRO A 410 5.20 -4.87 3.52
N VAL A 411 4.71 -3.79 4.14
CA VAL A 411 5.57 -2.82 4.83
C VAL A 411 6.13 -3.44 6.10
N GLU A 412 5.30 -4.03 6.96
CA GLU A 412 5.71 -4.61 8.24
C GLU A 412 6.76 -5.73 8.07
N ILE A 413 6.62 -6.56 7.03
CA ILE A 413 7.60 -7.62 6.72
C ILE A 413 8.96 -7.02 6.30
N CYS A 414 8.97 -5.92 5.54
CA CYS A 414 10.19 -5.37 4.93
C CYS A 414 10.83 -4.20 5.68
N CYS A 415 10.03 -3.46 6.43
CA CYS A 415 10.39 -2.23 7.10
C CYS A 415 9.66 -2.24 8.43
N CYS A 416 10.36 -2.56 9.54
CA CYS A 416 9.87 -2.23 10.87
C CYS A 416 9.58 -0.72 10.92
N THR A 417 8.35 -0.29 10.66
CA THR A 417 8.02 1.14 10.65
C THR A 417 6.56 1.41 11.01
N ASP A 418 6.38 1.82 12.26
CA ASP A 418 5.18 2.48 12.79
C ASP A 418 4.89 3.86 12.14
N VAL A 419 5.84 4.40 11.37
CA VAL A 419 5.83 5.79 10.86
C VAL A 419 4.84 6.04 9.72
N LEU A 420 4.51 5.02 8.91
CA LEU A 420 3.63 5.20 7.75
C LEU A 420 2.15 5.41 8.17
N TYR A 421 1.76 4.88 9.32
CA TYR A 421 0.37 4.93 9.82
C TYR A 421 -0.04 6.35 10.24
N LEU A 422 0.85 7.07 10.91
CA LEU A 422 0.62 8.43 11.36
C LEU A 422 0.45 9.43 10.23
N LEU A 423 1.26 9.28 9.18
CA LEU A 423 1.26 10.18 8.03
C LEU A 423 0.05 9.98 7.13
N PHE A 424 -0.49 8.76 7.07
CA PHE A 424 -1.76 8.48 6.39
C PHE A 424 -2.98 9.04 7.15
N ILE A 425 -3.01 8.92 8.48
CA ILE A 425 -4.13 9.42 9.29
C ILE A 425 -4.24 10.95 9.21
N GLY A 426 -3.11 11.67 9.31
CA GLY A 426 -3.10 13.14 9.16
C GLY A 426 -3.59 13.60 7.78
N PHE A 427 -3.22 12.88 6.71
CA PHE A 427 -3.73 13.12 5.37
C PHE A 427 -5.23 12.82 5.24
N SER A 428 -5.68 11.67 5.73
CA SER A 428 -7.10 11.26 5.66
C SER A 428 -8.00 12.22 6.43
N LEU A 429 -7.56 12.71 7.58
CA LEU A 429 -8.27 13.72 8.37
C LEU A 429 -8.32 15.08 7.65
N GLY A 430 -7.20 15.57 7.14
CA GLY A 430 -7.15 16.84 6.40
C GLY A 430 -8.01 16.83 5.13
N VAL A 431 -8.00 15.70 4.39
CA VAL A 431 -8.88 15.50 3.23
C VAL A 431 -10.34 15.39 3.65
N ALA A 432 -10.65 14.65 4.73
CA ALA A 432 -12.03 14.54 5.23
C ALA A 432 -12.60 15.91 5.60
N LYS A 433 -11.82 16.77 6.27
CA LYS A 433 -12.27 18.12 6.64
C LYS A 433 -12.36 19.07 5.45
N PHE A 434 -11.42 18.98 4.51
CA PHE A 434 -11.51 19.71 3.24
C PHE A 434 -12.78 19.33 2.45
N ILE A 435 -13.10 18.03 2.40
CA ILE A 435 -14.31 17.51 1.76
C ILE A 435 -15.57 17.96 2.52
N GLU A 436 -15.55 17.97 3.85
CA GLU A 436 -16.65 18.48 4.70
C GLU A 436 -16.94 19.97 4.42
N ASN A 437 -15.88 20.78 4.30
CA ASN A 437 -16.02 22.23 4.07
C ASN A 437 -16.41 22.60 2.64
N GLY A 438 -16.19 21.71 1.66
CA GLY A 438 -16.61 21.88 0.27
C GLY A 438 -15.94 23.03 -0.51
N LYS A 439 -14.96 23.73 0.07
CA LYS A 439 -14.17 24.80 -0.56
C LYS A 439 -12.80 24.93 0.13
N ILE A 440 -11.81 25.50 -0.56
CA ILE A 440 -10.49 25.79 0.03
C ILE A 440 -10.64 26.97 1.01
N MET A 441 -10.32 26.75 2.29
CA MET A 441 -10.34 27.82 3.31
C MET A 441 -9.10 28.74 3.21
N GLY A 442 -7.96 28.19 2.79
CA GLY A 442 -6.70 28.92 2.70
C GLY A 442 -6.66 29.97 1.59
N SER A 443 -6.09 31.14 1.89
CA SER A 443 -5.84 32.19 0.90
C SER A 443 -4.49 32.01 0.19
N ILE A 444 -4.37 32.54 -1.04
CA ILE A 444 -3.13 32.51 -1.84
C ILE A 444 -1.98 33.27 -1.14
N ILE A 445 -2.30 34.29 -0.35
CA ILE A 445 -1.31 35.15 0.34
C ILE A 445 -0.98 34.66 1.77
N GLY A 446 -1.52 33.52 2.18
CA GLY A 446 -1.38 33.00 3.55
C GLY A 446 -2.33 33.68 4.55
N VAL A 447 -2.12 33.41 5.84
CA VAL A 447 -2.91 34.01 6.93
C VAL A 447 -2.75 35.54 6.96
N PRO A 448 -3.82 36.35 6.93
CA PRO A 448 -3.72 37.80 7.01
C PRO A 448 -3.19 38.23 8.38
N ALA A 449 -2.35 39.25 8.42
CA ALA A 449 -1.81 39.81 9.66
C ALA A 449 -2.17 41.29 9.79
N SER A 450 -2.26 41.79 11.03
CA SER A 450 -2.61 43.18 11.34
C SER A 450 -1.60 44.22 10.82
N SER A 451 -0.37 43.80 10.50
CA SER A 451 0.67 44.64 9.91
C SER A 451 1.63 43.82 9.06
N LEU A 452 2.36 44.49 8.15
CA LEU A 452 3.42 43.86 7.35
C LEU A 452 4.54 43.30 8.25
N ALA A 453 4.89 43.99 9.33
CA ALA A 453 5.88 43.53 10.29
C ALA A 453 5.45 42.21 10.94
N ASN A 454 4.21 42.15 11.44
CA ASN A 454 3.65 40.92 12.03
C ASN A 454 3.60 39.77 11.01
N LYS A 455 3.28 40.06 9.76
CA LYS A 455 3.31 39.06 8.68
C LYS A 455 4.72 38.51 8.47
N LEU A 456 5.74 39.38 8.43
CA LEU A 456 7.13 38.98 8.24
C LEU A 456 7.63 38.12 9.39
N TRP A 457 7.29 38.47 10.63
CA TRP A 457 7.64 37.66 11.80
C TRP A 457 7.08 36.24 11.74
N LEU A 458 5.81 36.10 11.37
CA LEU A 458 5.17 34.79 11.20
C LEU A 458 5.79 33.99 10.06
N VAL A 459 6.14 34.64 8.94
CA VAL A 459 6.84 33.98 7.83
C VAL A 459 8.21 33.47 8.28
N PHE A 460 8.94 34.27 9.04
CA PHE A 460 10.24 33.88 9.58
C PHE A 460 10.10 32.68 10.51
N GLN A 461 9.19 32.73 11.50
CA GLN A 461 8.95 31.59 12.38
C GLN A 461 8.60 30.31 11.59
N ALA A 462 7.71 30.41 10.59
CA ALA A 462 7.32 29.28 9.76
C ALA A 462 8.50 28.67 8.97
N LEU A 463 9.49 29.47 8.54
CA LEU A 463 10.72 28.94 7.92
C LEU A 463 11.54 28.10 8.91
N GLY A 464 11.57 28.50 10.19
CA GLY A 464 12.17 27.70 11.26
C GLY A 464 11.45 26.37 11.46
N ASP A 465 10.11 26.40 11.51
CA ASP A 465 9.28 25.21 11.70
C ASP A 465 9.48 24.19 10.56
N ILE A 466 9.52 24.68 9.32
CA ILE A 466 9.79 23.84 8.14
C ILE A 466 11.21 23.25 8.21
N ALA A 467 12.20 24.02 8.67
CA ALA A 467 13.56 23.53 8.84
C ALA A 467 13.65 22.42 9.90
N PHE A 468 12.87 22.52 10.98
CA PHE A 468 12.78 21.48 12.01
C PHE A 468 12.27 20.15 11.48
N ALA A 469 11.41 20.15 10.44
CA ALA A 469 10.80 18.95 9.91
C ALA A 469 11.82 17.92 9.37
N TYR A 470 13.04 18.35 9.00
CA TYR A 470 14.06 17.48 8.40
C TYR A 470 15.34 17.33 9.25
N PRO A 471 15.29 16.89 10.52
CA PRO A 471 16.46 16.87 11.41
C PRO A 471 17.33 15.61 11.24
N TYR A 472 17.09 14.82 10.18
CA TYR A 472 17.66 13.48 10.00
C TYR A 472 19.19 13.44 9.97
N SER A 473 19.85 14.52 9.51
CA SER A 473 21.31 14.59 9.43
C SER A 473 22.03 14.25 10.73
N ASN A 474 21.40 14.51 11.87
CA ASN A 474 22.00 14.37 13.20
C ASN A 474 22.21 12.92 13.65
N ILE A 475 21.58 11.97 12.96
CA ILE A 475 21.63 10.54 13.29
C ILE A 475 22.05 9.68 12.10
N VAL A 476 22.44 10.30 10.97
CA VAL A 476 22.78 9.60 9.73
C VAL A 476 23.95 8.64 9.93
N LEU A 477 25.00 9.08 10.63
CA LEU A 477 26.20 8.25 10.77
C LEU A 477 25.96 7.07 11.72
N GLU A 478 25.27 7.31 12.83
CA GLU A 478 24.85 6.28 13.79
C GLU A 478 23.92 5.27 13.13
N THR A 479 22.98 5.75 12.31
CA THR A 479 22.10 4.87 11.53
C THR A 479 22.91 4.06 10.52
N GLN A 480 23.86 4.68 9.83
CA GLN A 480 24.70 4.00 8.85
C GLN A 480 25.59 2.91 9.48
N ASP A 481 26.06 3.12 10.71
CA ASP A 481 26.86 2.15 11.47
C ASP A 481 26.08 0.86 11.82
N THR A 482 24.75 0.92 11.83
CA THR A 482 23.90 -0.28 12.02
C THR A 482 23.72 -1.12 10.76
N LEU A 483 24.12 -0.62 9.59
CA LEU A 483 23.87 -1.28 8.31
C LEU A 483 24.83 -2.44 8.09
N LYS A 484 24.28 -3.55 7.60
CA LYS A 484 25.09 -4.69 7.16
C LYS A 484 25.82 -4.37 5.86
N SER A 485 27.02 -4.91 5.71
CA SER A 485 27.80 -4.92 4.48
C SER A 485 28.19 -6.37 4.17
N PRO A 486 28.00 -6.85 2.91
CA PRO A 486 27.67 -6.11 1.68
C PRO A 486 26.16 -5.86 1.43
N PRO A 487 25.78 -4.87 0.57
CA PRO A 487 26.65 -3.92 -0.13
C PRO A 487 27.20 -2.84 0.83
N PRO A 488 28.22 -2.05 0.40
CA PRO A 488 28.79 -1.00 1.24
C PRO A 488 27.72 -0.12 1.87
N GLU A 489 27.89 0.14 3.16
CA GLU A 489 26.94 0.83 4.05
C GLU A 489 26.53 2.18 3.45
N ASN A 490 27.47 2.90 2.82
CA ASN A 490 27.19 4.17 2.16
C ASN A 490 26.25 4.07 0.93
N LYS A 491 26.23 2.93 0.23
CA LYS A 491 25.30 2.68 -0.89
C LYS A 491 23.92 2.36 -0.37
N THR A 492 23.84 1.48 0.63
CA THR A 492 22.60 1.15 1.33
C THR A 492 21.99 2.40 1.93
N MET A 493 22.79 3.18 2.65
CA MET A 493 22.36 4.41 3.31
C MET A 493 21.84 5.44 2.32
N LYS A 494 22.55 5.72 1.23
CA LYS A 494 22.07 6.66 0.20
C LYS A 494 20.72 6.25 -0.38
N ARG A 495 20.52 4.96 -0.65
CA ARG A 495 19.24 4.46 -1.17
C ARG A 495 18.14 4.59 -0.12
N ALA A 496 18.42 4.22 1.13
CA ALA A 496 17.50 4.34 2.24
C ALA A 496 17.10 5.79 2.50
N SER A 497 18.07 6.71 2.58
CA SER A 497 17.83 8.14 2.76
C SER A 497 17.04 8.76 1.60
N MET A 498 17.29 8.38 0.34
CA MET A 498 16.49 8.87 -0.79
C MET A 498 15.02 8.44 -0.66
N ILE A 499 14.77 7.18 -0.31
CA ILE A 499 13.40 6.67 -0.13
C ILE A 499 12.74 7.37 1.07
N ALA A 500 13.43 7.44 2.20
CA ALA A 500 12.93 8.06 3.42
C ALA A 500 12.58 9.55 3.20
N ILE A 501 13.49 10.33 2.61
CA ILE A 501 13.25 11.75 2.31
C ILE A 501 12.09 11.91 1.34
N PHE A 502 12.02 11.12 0.26
CA PHE A 502 10.91 11.19 -0.69
C PHE A 502 9.55 10.91 -0.02
N VAL A 503 9.47 9.82 0.76
CA VAL A 503 8.26 9.44 1.49
C VAL A 503 7.86 10.52 2.48
N THR A 504 8.79 10.97 3.32
CA THR A 504 8.54 12.02 4.32
C THR A 504 8.11 13.34 3.67
N THR A 505 8.80 13.79 2.62
CA THR A 505 8.42 15.02 1.90
C THR A 505 7.03 14.93 1.29
N PHE A 506 6.69 13.80 0.67
CA PHE A 506 5.36 13.58 0.10
C PHE A 506 4.25 13.71 1.16
N PHE A 507 4.45 13.10 2.33
CA PHE A 507 3.47 13.17 3.41
C PHE A 507 3.43 14.52 4.12
N TYR A 508 4.58 15.15 4.38
CA TYR A 508 4.63 16.47 5.00
C TYR A 508 3.98 17.53 4.12
N LEU A 509 4.26 17.50 2.81
CA LEU A 509 3.61 18.38 1.85
C LEU A 509 2.09 18.16 1.85
N ARG A 510 1.63 16.91 1.92
CA ARG A 510 0.20 16.60 2.02
C ARG A 510 -0.39 17.13 3.33
N CYS A 511 0.15 16.79 4.48
CA CYS A 511 -0.38 17.25 5.77
C CYS A 511 -0.40 18.78 5.87
N GLY A 512 0.68 19.45 5.43
CA GLY A 512 0.76 20.91 5.44
C GLY A 512 -0.21 21.57 4.46
N CYS A 513 -0.22 21.16 3.19
CA CYS A 513 -1.07 21.78 2.17
C CYS A 513 -2.55 21.46 2.39
N PHE A 514 -2.93 20.22 2.71
CA PHE A 514 -4.32 19.86 2.98
C PHE A 514 -4.79 20.41 4.32
N GLY A 515 -3.92 20.47 5.34
CA GLY A 515 -4.22 21.14 6.60
C GLY A 515 -4.58 22.62 6.36
N TYR A 516 -3.73 23.35 5.64
CA TYR A 516 -4.01 24.74 5.30
C TYR A 516 -5.23 24.90 4.36
N ALA A 517 -5.44 23.98 3.42
CA ALA A 517 -6.63 24.00 2.58
C ALA A 517 -7.92 23.76 3.38
N ALA A 518 -7.86 22.93 4.42
CA ALA A 518 -9.00 22.57 5.27
C ALA A 518 -9.31 23.63 6.33
N PHE A 519 -8.30 24.20 6.99
CA PHE A 519 -8.47 25.12 8.12
C PHE A 519 -8.22 26.59 7.77
N GLY A 520 -7.50 26.88 6.69
CA GLY A 520 -7.22 28.23 6.21
C GLY A 520 -6.55 29.10 7.26
N ASN A 521 -7.17 30.23 7.59
CA ASN A 521 -6.63 31.17 8.58
C ASN A 521 -6.66 30.62 10.01
N ASP A 522 -7.49 29.62 10.29
CA ASP A 522 -7.64 28.97 11.59
C ASP A 522 -6.76 27.71 11.72
N THR A 523 -5.76 27.56 10.84
CA THR A 523 -4.87 26.39 10.87
C THR A 523 -4.11 26.36 12.20
N PRO A 524 -4.25 25.28 13.00
CA PRO A 524 -3.53 25.14 14.26
C PRO A 524 -2.06 24.76 14.02
N GLY A 525 -1.18 25.08 14.97
CA GLY A 525 0.22 24.63 14.96
C GLY A 525 0.38 23.11 15.00
N ASN A 526 -0.52 22.42 15.70
CA ASN A 526 -0.67 20.97 15.62
C ASN A 526 -1.95 20.63 14.85
N LEU A 527 -1.83 20.00 13.69
CA LEU A 527 -2.95 19.65 12.81
C LEU A 527 -4.10 18.96 13.55
N LEU A 528 -3.81 18.07 14.52
CA LEU A 528 -4.84 17.31 15.22
C LEU A 528 -5.69 18.15 16.18
N THR A 529 -5.21 19.31 16.65
CA THR A 529 -5.98 20.16 17.57
C THR A 529 -7.06 20.97 16.86
N GLY A 530 -6.99 21.11 15.53
CA GLY A 530 -7.95 21.91 14.74
C GLY A 530 -9.29 21.23 14.50
N PHE A 531 -9.38 19.91 14.69
CA PHE A 531 -10.61 19.16 14.46
C PHE A 531 -11.67 19.32 15.57
N GLY A 532 -11.31 19.94 16.70
CA GLY A 532 -12.19 20.06 17.86
C GLY A 532 -12.46 18.72 18.55
N PHE A 533 -13.33 18.73 19.57
CA PHE A 533 -13.66 17.54 20.37
C PHE A 533 -14.84 16.72 19.84
N TYR A 534 -15.40 17.10 18.68
CA TYR A 534 -16.77 16.69 18.36
C TYR A 534 -16.83 15.40 17.52
N GLU A 535 -16.30 15.30 16.27
CA GLU A 535 -16.21 14.00 15.54
C GLU A 535 -15.16 13.98 14.40
N PRO A 536 -14.52 12.83 14.08
CA PRO A 536 -14.53 11.57 14.83
C PRO A 536 -13.46 11.59 15.94
N TYR A 537 -13.89 11.74 17.20
CA TYR A 537 -13.00 11.83 18.36
C TYR A 537 -12.11 10.58 18.53
N TRP A 538 -12.64 9.39 18.27
CA TRP A 538 -11.88 8.13 18.39
C TRP A 538 -10.68 8.07 17.44
N LEU A 539 -10.80 8.68 16.25
CA LEU A 539 -9.73 8.70 15.26
C LEU A 539 -8.65 9.72 15.65
N ILE A 540 -9.06 10.84 16.25
CA ILE A 540 -8.15 11.84 16.82
C ILE A 540 -7.39 11.24 18.03
N ASP A 541 -8.08 10.53 18.93
CA ASP A 541 -7.47 9.85 20.08
C ASP A 541 -6.50 8.76 19.62
N PHE A 542 -6.88 7.97 18.63
CA PHE A 542 -6.02 6.96 18.02
C PHE A 542 -4.78 7.61 17.39
N ALA A 543 -4.95 8.70 16.62
CA ALA A 543 -3.83 9.43 16.03
C ALA A 543 -2.88 9.97 17.10
N ASN A 544 -3.40 10.58 18.16
CA ASN A 544 -2.60 11.07 19.29
C ASN A 544 -1.86 9.94 20.02
N ALA A 545 -2.51 8.79 20.24
CA ALA A 545 -1.87 7.61 20.84
C ALA A 545 -0.70 7.09 19.98
N CYS A 546 -0.89 7.05 18.65
CA CYS A 546 0.17 6.70 17.72
C CYS A 546 1.33 7.73 17.77
N ILE A 547 1.04 9.04 17.90
CA ILE A 547 2.08 10.07 18.03
C ILE A 547 2.90 9.82 19.28
N VAL A 548 2.25 9.55 20.42
CA VAL A 548 2.93 9.22 21.67
C VAL A 548 3.84 8.01 21.49
N LEU A 549 3.34 6.91 20.92
CA LEU A 549 4.12 5.71 20.68
C LEU A 549 5.34 5.98 19.78
N HIS A 550 5.15 6.76 18.72
CA HIS A 550 6.24 7.16 17.82
C HIS A 550 7.29 8.03 18.52
N LEU A 551 6.86 9.03 19.31
CA LEU A 551 7.76 9.93 20.03
C LEU A 551 8.55 9.21 21.12
N VAL A 552 8.00 8.17 21.75
CA VAL A 552 8.76 7.32 22.69
C VAL A 552 9.95 6.68 21.97
N GLY A 553 9.74 6.10 20.79
CA GLY A 553 10.83 5.53 19.97
C GLY A 553 11.81 6.59 19.48
N GLY A 554 11.30 7.71 18.96
CA GLY A 554 12.11 8.83 18.49
C GLY A 554 13.02 9.40 19.58
N TYR A 555 12.49 9.59 20.79
CA TYR A 555 13.26 10.06 21.95
C TYR A 555 14.46 9.14 22.24
N GLN A 556 14.27 7.81 22.16
CA GLN A 556 15.37 6.87 22.39
C GLN A 556 16.48 7.00 21.33
N ILE A 557 16.12 7.21 20.07
CA ILE A 557 17.07 7.34 18.95
C ILE A 557 17.86 8.65 19.08
N PHE A 558 17.17 9.78 19.23
CA PHE A 558 17.83 11.09 19.31
C PHE A 558 18.66 11.28 20.59
N SER A 559 18.36 10.53 21.65
CA SER A 559 19.17 10.57 22.89
C SER A 559 20.44 9.72 22.81
N GLN A 560 20.55 8.75 21.89
CA GLN A 560 21.71 7.85 21.83
C GLN A 560 23.05 8.59 21.63
N PRO A 561 23.21 9.57 20.72
CA PRO A 561 24.49 10.25 20.55
C PRO A 561 24.96 10.95 21.82
N ILE A 562 24.04 11.54 22.60
CA ILE A 562 24.33 12.18 23.87
C ILE A 562 24.76 11.15 24.92
N PHE A 563 24.07 10.01 24.98
CA PHE A 563 24.42 8.91 25.89
C PHE A 563 25.78 8.32 25.55
N ALA A 564 26.05 8.05 24.27
CA ALA A 564 27.33 7.52 23.82
C ALA A 564 28.48 8.49 24.14
N PHE A 565 28.29 9.79 23.89
CA PHE A 565 29.27 10.82 24.23
C PHE A 565 29.55 10.87 25.74
N ALA A 566 28.51 10.96 26.57
CA ALA A 566 28.67 11.04 28.01
C ALA A 566 29.34 9.77 28.58
N GLU A 567 28.89 8.59 28.17
CA GLU A 567 29.46 7.31 28.58
C GLU A 567 30.94 7.21 28.19
N GLY A 568 31.31 7.58 26.95
CA GLY A 568 32.69 7.59 26.50
C GLY A 568 33.58 8.59 27.25
N TRP A 569 33.04 9.77 27.55
CA TRP A 569 33.75 10.80 28.31
C TRP A 569 34.03 10.37 29.76
N PHE A 570 33.04 9.79 30.45
CA PHE A 570 33.25 9.28 31.81
C PHE A 570 34.17 8.05 31.84
N ALA A 571 34.09 7.17 30.83
CA ALA A 571 34.98 6.01 30.70
C ALA A 571 36.45 6.44 30.52
N THR A 572 36.71 7.47 29.72
CA THR A 572 38.07 7.99 29.51
C THR A 572 38.60 8.77 30.71
N LYS A 573 37.74 9.57 31.37
CA LYS A 573 38.14 10.41 32.51
C LYS A 573 38.32 9.63 33.82
N SER A 574 37.60 8.52 34.00
CA SER A 574 37.60 7.75 35.25
C SER A 574 37.71 6.25 35.01
N PRO A 575 38.82 5.77 34.43
CA PRO A 575 38.99 4.39 33.96
C PRO A 575 38.94 3.33 35.08
N ASN A 576 39.24 3.73 36.33
CA ASN A 576 39.26 2.81 37.48
C ASN A 576 37.97 2.86 38.32
N SER A 577 36.95 3.61 37.89
CA SER A 577 35.72 3.77 38.67
C SER A 577 34.76 2.60 38.45
N GLY A 578 34.45 1.87 39.53
CA GLY A 578 33.42 0.83 39.51
C GLY A 578 32.02 1.36 39.14
N PHE A 579 31.75 2.65 39.36
CA PHE A 579 30.51 3.30 38.92
C PHE A 579 30.36 3.33 37.39
N VAL A 580 31.49 3.41 36.67
CA VAL A 580 31.53 3.53 35.21
C VAL A 580 31.63 2.16 34.54
N HIS A 581 32.37 1.22 35.12
CA HIS A 581 32.68 -0.06 34.46
C HIS A 581 31.94 -1.30 35.01
N ASN A 582 31.28 -1.23 36.17
CA ASN A 582 30.56 -2.39 36.70
C ASN A 582 29.21 -2.58 36.02
N PHE A 583 28.92 -3.81 35.61
CA PHE A 583 27.65 -4.23 35.04
C PHE A 583 26.96 -5.25 35.96
N TYR A 584 25.71 -4.96 36.31
CA TYR A 584 24.86 -5.80 37.15
C TYR A 584 23.81 -6.47 36.28
N THR A 585 23.76 -7.81 36.28
CA THR A 585 22.78 -8.54 35.48
C THR A 585 21.50 -8.73 36.27
N PHE A 586 20.39 -8.18 35.78
CA PHE A 586 19.07 -8.40 36.35
C PHE A 586 18.25 -9.33 35.46
N LYS A 587 17.65 -10.36 36.06
CA LYS A 587 16.71 -11.27 35.38
C LYS A 587 15.32 -11.04 35.96
N LEU A 588 14.44 -10.44 35.15
CA LEU A 588 13.01 -10.37 35.44
C LEU A 588 12.31 -11.63 34.91
N PRO A 589 11.23 -12.10 35.55
CA PRO A 589 10.40 -13.18 34.99
C PRO A 589 9.86 -12.73 33.61
N LEU A 590 9.99 -13.59 32.59
CA LEU A 590 9.50 -13.40 31.20
C LEU A 590 10.28 -12.44 30.29
N LEU A 591 11.39 -11.82 30.74
CA LEU A 591 12.24 -10.97 29.89
C LEU A 591 13.68 -11.50 29.80
N PRO A 592 14.39 -11.25 28.68
CA PRO A 592 15.83 -11.51 28.60
C PRO A 592 16.55 -10.76 29.73
N GLY A 593 17.57 -11.39 30.33
CA GLY A 593 18.39 -10.73 31.35
C GLY A 593 19.06 -9.49 30.76
N PHE A 594 18.96 -8.35 31.44
CA PHE A 594 19.55 -7.10 30.99
C PHE A 594 20.67 -6.65 31.94
N GLN A 595 21.73 -6.08 31.35
CA GLN A 595 22.88 -5.57 32.09
C GLN A 595 22.69 -4.09 32.42
N LEU A 596 22.65 -3.78 33.71
CA LEU A 596 22.57 -2.42 34.24
C LEU A 596 23.95 -1.91 34.64
N ASN A 597 24.23 -0.67 34.28
CA ASN A 597 25.41 0.06 34.73
C ASN A 597 24.94 1.32 35.48
N LEU A 598 25.56 1.62 36.63
CA LEU A 598 25.09 2.68 37.52
C LEU A 598 25.26 4.07 36.89
N LEU A 599 26.36 4.34 36.19
CA LEU A 599 26.52 5.58 35.41
C LEU A 599 25.40 5.72 34.39
N ARG A 600 25.14 4.68 33.59
CA ARG A 600 24.06 4.69 32.58
C ARG A 600 22.71 4.99 33.21
N LEU A 601 22.38 4.33 34.31
CA LEU A 601 21.10 4.52 34.99
C LEU A 601 20.97 5.95 35.53
N CYS A 602 21.95 6.42 36.30
CA CYS A 602 21.92 7.76 36.90
C CYS A 602 21.90 8.86 35.84
N PHE A 603 22.78 8.78 34.83
CA PHE A 603 22.89 9.80 33.79
C PHE A 603 21.63 9.86 32.93
N ARG A 604 21.12 8.71 32.47
CA ARG A 604 19.90 8.68 31.64
C ARG A 604 18.68 9.16 32.41
N THR A 605 18.56 8.80 33.69
CA THR A 605 17.47 9.28 34.55
C THR A 605 17.57 10.80 34.75
N ALA A 606 18.75 11.32 35.06
CA ALA A 606 18.97 12.76 35.19
C ALA A 606 18.69 13.52 33.88
N TYR A 607 19.09 12.97 32.74
CA TYR A 607 18.82 13.52 31.42
C TYR A 607 17.31 13.58 31.12
N VAL A 608 16.56 12.51 31.42
CA VAL A 608 15.10 12.48 31.26
C VAL A 608 14.43 13.51 32.16
N ILE A 609 14.82 13.58 33.45
CA ILE A 609 14.29 14.59 34.39
C ILE A 609 14.57 16.01 33.87
N LEU A 610 15.80 16.29 33.43
CA LEU A 610 16.19 17.59 32.93
C LEU A 610 15.40 17.98 31.67
N THR A 611 15.36 17.12 30.66
CA THR A 611 14.64 17.38 29.41
C THR A 611 13.14 17.54 29.63
N THR A 612 12.54 16.75 30.52
CA THR A 612 11.14 16.90 30.92
C THR A 612 10.91 18.23 31.65
N GLY A 613 11.82 18.61 32.55
CA GLY A 613 11.80 19.90 33.24
C GLY A 613 11.82 21.08 32.27
N ILE A 614 12.70 21.04 31.26
CA ILE A 614 12.79 22.05 30.21
C ILE A 614 11.50 22.09 29.38
N ALA A 615 10.95 20.93 29.00
CA ALA A 615 9.69 20.86 28.26
C ALA A 615 8.51 21.46 29.03
N MET A 616 8.47 21.28 30.36
CA MET A 616 7.46 21.91 31.22
C MET A 616 7.60 23.44 31.29
N LEU A 617 8.82 24.00 31.13
CA LEU A 617 9.06 25.44 31.14
C LEU A 617 8.68 26.14 29.83
N PHE A 618 8.69 25.42 28.71
CA PHE A 618 8.44 25.98 27.37
C PHE A 618 7.38 25.16 26.60
N PRO A 619 6.09 25.20 27.01
CA PRO A 619 5.02 24.46 26.33
C PRO A 619 4.51 25.15 25.05
N TYR A 620 5.36 25.91 24.35
CA TYR A 620 5.00 26.62 23.11
C TYR A 620 5.44 25.80 21.92
N PHE A 621 4.50 25.10 21.30
CA PHE A 621 4.80 24.12 20.25
C PHE A 621 5.57 24.74 19.07
N ASP A 622 4.97 25.66 18.31
CA ASP A 622 5.59 26.21 17.09
C ASP A 622 6.89 26.97 17.39
N SER A 623 6.87 27.94 18.32
CA SER A 623 8.03 28.80 18.56
C SER A 623 9.27 28.03 19.06
N VAL A 624 9.08 26.91 19.79
CA VAL A 624 10.18 26.03 20.22
C VAL A 624 10.70 25.20 19.06
N LEU A 625 9.80 24.60 18.26
CA LEU A 625 10.20 23.82 17.08
C LEU A 625 10.94 24.68 16.07
N GLY A 626 10.42 25.88 15.78
CA GLY A 626 11.05 26.82 14.86
C GLY A 626 12.43 27.27 15.31
N LEU A 627 12.61 27.52 16.61
CA LEU A 627 13.91 27.84 17.19
C LEU A 627 14.90 26.68 17.05
N LEU A 628 14.48 25.45 17.41
CA LEU A 628 15.32 24.27 17.30
C LEU A 628 15.67 23.94 15.84
N GLY A 629 14.72 24.11 14.92
CA GLY A 629 14.92 23.93 13.49
C GLY A 629 15.95 24.92 12.95
N ALA A 630 15.77 26.20 13.24
CA ALA A 630 16.69 27.25 12.81
C ALA A 630 18.10 27.08 13.38
N LEU A 631 18.23 26.70 14.66
CA LEU A 631 19.53 26.49 15.30
C LEU A 631 20.30 25.29 14.75
N ASN A 632 19.61 24.19 14.45
CA ASN A 632 20.27 22.95 14.05
C ASN A 632 20.48 22.82 12.54
N PHE A 633 19.55 23.32 11.73
CA PHE A 633 19.51 23.00 10.30
C PHE A 633 20.76 23.46 9.54
N TRP A 634 21.12 24.73 9.61
CA TRP A 634 22.30 25.20 8.87
C TRP A 634 23.62 24.56 9.35
N PRO A 635 23.99 24.59 10.64
CA PRO A 635 25.28 24.06 11.06
C PRO A 635 25.38 22.54 10.84
N LEU A 636 24.37 21.78 11.27
CA LEU A 636 24.46 20.32 11.32
C LEU A 636 23.99 19.62 10.05
N THR A 637 22.96 20.16 9.37
CA THR A 637 22.41 19.53 8.15
C THR A 637 23.14 19.98 6.89
N ILE A 638 23.67 21.21 6.87
CA ILE A 638 24.23 21.82 5.66
C ILE A 638 25.73 22.09 5.78
N TYR A 639 26.14 22.95 6.69
CA TYR A 639 27.50 23.47 6.77
C TYR A 639 28.54 22.37 7.04
N PHE A 640 28.46 21.68 8.17
CA PHE A 640 29.44 20.64 8.51
C PHE A 640 29.48 19.51 7.47
N PRO A 641 28.35 18.96 6.97
CA PRO A 641 28.38 17.99 5.89
C PRO A 641 29.06 18.48 4.60
N VAL A 642 28.84 19.74 4.22
CA VAL A 642 29.50 20.35 3.04
C VAL A 642 31.01 20.50 3.27
N GLU A 643 31.44 20.98 4.43
CA GLU A 643 32.86 21.11 4.78
C GLU A 643 33.56 19.75 4.85
N MET A 644 32.94 18.76 5.50
CA MET A 644 33.42 17.38 5.54
C MET A 644 33.57 16.81 4.13
N TYR A 645 32.62 17.12 3.23
CA TYR A 645 32.69 16.69 1.83
C TYR A 645 33.83 17.37 1.07
N PHE A 646 34.08 18.67 1.29
CA PHE A 646 35.22 19.37 0.70
C PHE A 646 36.55 18.73 1.09
N VAL A 647 36.74 18.45 2.39
CA VAL A 647 37.93 17.77 2.91
C VAL A 647 38.06 16.36 2.34
N GLN A 648 36.99 15.54 2.43
CA GLN A 648 37.03 14.15 2.00
C GLN A 648 37.27 13.98 0.49
N LYS A 649 36.85 14.96 -0.33
CA LYS A 649 37.01 14.94 -1.79
C LYS A 649 38.12 15.85 -2.31
N ASN A 650 38.89 16.48 -1.43
CA ASN A 650 39.94 17.44 -1.78
C ASN A 650 39.46 18.47 -2.82
N ILE A 651 38.30 19.09 -2.58
CA ILE A 651 37.72 20.08 -3.50
C ILE A 651 38.42 21.42 -3.28
N GLY A 652 39.14 21.89 -4.31
CA GLY A 652 39.78 23.20 -4.28
C GLY A 652 38.78 24.36 -4.20
N ALA A 653 39.17 25.42 -3.50
CA ALA A 653 38.44 26.68 -3.45
C ALA A 653 38.21 27.24 -4.87
N TRP A 654 37.10 27.95 -5.07
CA TRP A 654 36.71 28.58 -6.34
C TRP A 654 36.44 27.63 -7.52
N THR A 655 36.48 26.31 -7.31
CA THR A 655 35.98 25.37 -8.31
C THR A 655 34.46 25.49 -8.45
N ARG A 656 33.91 25.14 -9.61
CA ARG A 656 32.45 25.18 -9.84
C ARG A 656 31.65 24.43 -8.78
N LYS A 657 32.14 23.26 -8.33
CA LYS A 657 31.50 22.47 -7.27
C LYS A 657 31.57 23.15 -5.92
N TRP A 658 32.70 23.79 -5.60
CA TRP A 658 32.87 24.58 -4.39
C TRP A 658 31.90 25.76 -4.37
N ILE A 659 31.84 26.55 -5.45
CA ILE A 659 30.94 27.70 -5.55
C ILE A 659 29.48 27.26 -5.35
N VAL A 660 29.03 26.21 -6.05
CA VAL A 660 27.65 25.72 -5.92
C VAL A 660 27.31 25.29 -4.50
N LEU A 661 28.16 24.48 -3.87
CA LEU A 661 27.91 23.96 -2.51
C LEU A 661 28.03 25.04 -1.44
N TRP A 662 28.96 25.98 -1.60
CA TRP A 662 29.14 27.10 -0.69
C TRP A 662 27.98 28.11 -0.81
N THR A 663 27.56 28.46 -2.03
CA THR A 663 26.36 29.30 -2.26
C THR A 663 25.11 28.63 -1.68
N PHE A 664 24.94 27.31 -1.88
CA PHE A 664 23.85 26.54 -1.26
C PHE A 664 23.87 26.66 0.28
N SER A 665 25.04 26.48 0.90
CA SER A 665 25.22 26.63 2.35
C SER A 665 24.88 28.05 2.83
N PHE A 666 25.37 29.09 2.13
CA PHE A 666 25.12 30.48 2.46
C PHE A 666 23.63 30.87 2.34
N VAL A 667 22.93 30.39 1.31
CA VAL A 667 21.48 30.62 1.18
C VAL A 667 20.72 29.96 2.33
N CYS A 668 21.08 28.72 2.68
CA CYS A 668 20.46 28.02 3.82
C CYS A 668 20.73 28.76 5.14
N TYR A 669 21.94 29.31 5.33
CA TYR A 669 22.28 30.15 6.47
C TYR A 669 21.32 31.33 6.60
N LEU A 670 21.10 32.09 5.51
CA LEU A 670 20.20 33.25 5.53
C LEU A 670 18.78 32.85 5.93
N VAL A 671 18.26 31.76 5.36
CA VAL A 671 16.92 31.24 5.68
C VAL A 671 16.81 30.84 7.15
N THR A 672 17.81 30.14 7.70
CA THR A 672 17.81 29.77 9.12
C THR A 672 18.03 30.97 10.04
N ALA A 673 18.81 31.97 9.63
CA ALA A 673 19.06 33.16 10.42
C ALA A 673 17.77 33.98 10.58
N VAL A 674 17.00 34.17 9.49
CA VAL A 674 15.69 34.83 9.61
C VAL A 674 14.73 33.99 10.43
N GLY A 675 14.72 32.66 10.25
CA GLY A 675 13.86 31.77 11.02
C GLY A 675 14.15 31.75 12.52
N PHE A 676 15.42 31.87 12.89
CA PHE A 676 15.86 32.02 14.28
C PHE A 676 15.30 33.31 14.89
N ILE A 677 15.43 34.44 14.20
CA ILE A 677 14.95 35.74 14.71
C ILE A 677 13.42 35.70 14.86
N GLY A 678 12.69 35.17 13.88
CA GLY A 678 11.22 35.05 13.96
C GLY A 678 10.76 34.15 15.11
N SER A 679 11.40 33.00 15.29
CA SER A 679 11.05 32.07 16.38
C SER A 679 11.38 32.64 17.76
N LEU A 680 12.50 33.39 17.88
CA LEU A 680 12.87 34.07 19.12
C LEU A 680 11.86 35.16 19.49
N GLU A 681 11.41 35.95 18.51
CA GLU A 681 10.37 36.97 18.72
C GLU A 681 9.04 36.32 19.16
N GLY A 682 8.66 35.20 18.54
CA GLY A 682 7.51 34.40 18.92
C GLY A 682 7.57 33.92 20.38
N LEU A 683 8.72 33.39 20.82
CA LEU A 683 8.93 32.98 22.23
C LEU A 683 8.81 34.15 23.21
N ILE A 684 9.39 35.31 22.87
CA ILE A 684 9.33 36.51 23.71
C ILE A 684 7.88 37.01 23.85
N LYS A 685 7.10 37.01 22.77
CA LYS A 685 5.68 37.39 22.79
C LYS A 685 4.87 36.45 23.69
N CYS A 686 4.99 35.14 23.52
CA CYS A 686 4.28 34.15 24.34
C CYS A 686 4.61 34.30 25.83
N GLN A 687 5.87 34.52 26.18
CA GLN A 687 6.29 34.72 27.56
C GLN A 687 5.72 36.02 28.18
N THR A 688 5.60 37.07 27.37
CA THR A 688 5.07 38.37 27.82
C THR A 688 3.55 38.31 28.02
N GLU A 689 2.83 37.61 27.14
CA GLU A 689 1.38 37.38 27.28
C GLU A 689 1.04 36.54 28.51
N LEU A 690 1.81 35.49 28.80
CA LEU A 690 1.65 34.70 30.03
C LEU A 690 1.92 35.51 31.30
N ARG A 691 2.90 36.42 31.29
CA ARG A 691 3.12 37.35 32.41
C ARG A 691 1.95 38.29 32.60
N HIS A 692 1.36 38.82 31.52
CA HIS A 692 0.17 39.66 31.63
C HIS A 692 -1.06 38.90 32.16
N TYR A 693 -1.27 37.64 31.72
CA TYR A 693 -2.36 36.81 32.21
C TYR A 693 -2.18 36.42 33.70
N CYS A 694 -0.97 36.10 34.13
CA CYS A 694 -0.68 35.81 35.54
C CYS A 694 -0.71 37.05 36.45
N ASN A 695 -0.44 38.26 35.94
CA ASN A 695 -0.50 39.52 36.71
C ASN A 695 -1.89 40.20 36.72
N SER A 696 -2.87 39.66 35.98
CA SER A 696 -4.26 40.17 35.91
C SER A 696 -5.28 39.32 36.67
N LYS A 697 -4.80 38.28 37.36
CA LYS A 697 -5.50 37.57 38.45
C LYS A 697 -4.82 37.92 39.76
#